data_AF-A0A9J6ZMY8-F1
#
_entry.id   AF-A0A9J6ZMY8-F1
#
_cell.length_a   1.000
_cell.length_b   1.000
_cell.length_c   1.000
_cell.angle_alpha   90.00
_cell.angle_beta   90.00
_cell.angle_gamma   90.00
#
_symmetry.space_group_name_H-M   'P 1'
#
loop_
_entity.id
_entity.type
_entity.pdbx_description
1 polymer ?
#
loop_
_entity_poly.entity_id
_entity_poly.type
_entity_poly.pdbx_seq_one_letter_code
_entity_poly.pdbx_strand_id
1 'polypeptide(L)'
;MASIFVFSVLHKGCRRIALKADSYVPESDFDLITRSLPDRAYSKSLKCWHVPYREDYRLWLTKVYERATDLEIIFSNGEKGAVQDDKPEKDKAVDSKSLANNVEVVTSVMKGTYGEELVARVAVDKAHKKFYVEQSYNTSVFDALSRLNLGTYVKQDRRWVFPGDNVIYVQVIEILRGFGIKPQVVSLAKSEQRANFPHSFELLSKRFAETMLLRRLSLRTQEIYQHCFHIFLQDHKKIVVEELTYGDLFSYIKRQAILLSATQLKQMIAAIKFFYERVLGRDKMFFPLAKKTEVRKTTLFLPYTEIRSLLDGIASPGDRMLLFLVYHANLPLNEICTLSKDAEQIFQGPCRMPGNNALALEYYTNLVAELKQTYALKAFLFEDNEKPYSLKTIKGKLYRILGHYKLAPIYRKQYEVILKQSSLSSKTQVMYLSAFMRFLDYYNYKHPVFITDEEVRDYLLLNRGRSASQQDILVSSLKFFFERIHNQTLSDKHVVRPRKGFYLPDFFSLAEISAMLNTTTNLKHKLLIAIGYTAGLRRSEIRNLRLRDVDLKRNLLFIKDSKGKRDRYTLFSQHLHEWLKTYLDQAKPKVYLFEGSRPGTQYSTTSMALILKKMARSAGIQRKVHMHMLRHSFATHLLEEGRDIRYVQELLGHQSIKTTERYTHIINDALLNVASPFDRMVAQSGLYGIKPHNPP
;
A
#
# COMPACT_ATOMS: atom_id res chain seq x y z
N MET A 1 -55.53 -11.30 6.13
CA MET A 1 -54.89 -10.97 4.85
C MET A 1 -53.40 -11.17 4.99
N ALA A 2 -52.79 -12.00 4.15
CA ALA A 2 -51.35 -12.21 4.13
C ALA A 2 -50.72 -11.37 3.01
N SER A 3 -49.65 -10.64 3.32
CA SER A 3 -49.00 -9.75 2.35
C SER A 3 -47.83 -10.46 1.66
N ILE A 4 -47.75 -10.31 0.34
CA ILE A 4 -46.69 -10.83 -0.53
C ILE A 4 -45.82 -9.67 -1.00
N PHE A 5 -44.54 -9.68 -0.63
CA PHE A 5 -43.56 -8.72 -1.08
C PHE A 5 -42.88 -9.19 -2.35
N VAL A 6 -42.95 -8.34 -3.37
CA VAL A 6 -42.35 -8.59 -4.69
C VAL A 6 -41.17 -7.65 -4.91
N PHE A 7 -39.98 -8.22 -5.16
CA PHE A 7 -38.74 -7.48 -5.38
C PHE A 7 -37.79 -8.19 -6.36
N SER A 8 -36.90 -7.44 -7.02
CA SER A 8 -35.92 -8.01 -7.96
C SER A 8 -34.68 -8.56 -7.22
N VAL A 9 -34.19 -9.73 -7.62
CA VAL A 9 -32.97 -10.35 -7.07
C VAL A 9 -31.98 -10.77 -8.17
N LEU A 10 -30.68 -10.89 -7.86
CA LEU A 10 -29.68 -11.51 -8.72
C LEU A 10 -29.36 -12.88 -8.11
N HIS A 11 -29.76 -13.95 -8.79
CA HIS A 11 -29.48 -15.31 -8.35
C HIS A 11 -28.61 -15.99 -9.40
N LYS A 12 -27.43 -16.49 -9.00
CA LYS A 12 -26.40 -17.07 -9.89
C LYS A 12 -26.04 -16.20 -11.10
N GLY A 13 -26.00 -14.89 -10.91
CA GLY A 13 -25.68 -13.92 -11.97
C GLY A 13 -26.84 -13.58 -12.93
N CYS A 14 -28.03 -14.18 -12.77
CA CYS A 14 -29.21 -13.88 -13.57
C CYS A 14 -30.24 -13.07 -12.76
N ARG A 15 -30.88 -12.08 -13.40
CA ARG A 15 -31.93 -11.26 -12.79
C ARG A 15 -33.23 -12.06 -12.67
N ARG A 16 -33.83 -12.06 -11.48
CA ARG A 16 -35.07 -12.81 -11.13
C ARG A 16 -36.00 -11.96 -10.27
N ILE A 17 -37.25 -12.37 -10.12
CA ILE A 17 -38.23 -11.76 -9.21
C ILE A 17 -38.44 -12.66 -8.01
N ALA A 18 -38.24 -12.14 -6.81
CA ALA A 18 -38.52 -12.82 -5.55
C ALA A 18 -39.94 -12.50 -5.05
N LEU A 19 -40.60 -13.54 -4.54
CA LEU A 19 -41.94 -13.53 -3.96
C LEU A 19 -41.84 -14.01 -2.52
N LYS A 20 -42.04 -13.11 -1.55
CA LYS A 20 -41.90 -13.41 -0.12
C LYS A 20 -43.19 -13.09 0.62
N ALA A 21 -43.81 -14.08 1.26
CA ALA A 21 -44.91 -13.85 2.18
C ALA A 21 -44.40 -13.42 3.56
N ASP A 22 -45.15 -12.56 4.26
CA ASP A 22 -44.85 -12.16 5.64
C ASP A 22 -44.81 -13.34 6.62
N SER A 23 -45.68 -14.32 6.40
CA SER A 23 -45.74 -15.56 7.16
C SER A 23 -45.81 -16.72 6.17
N TYR A 24 -44.69 -17.42 5.96
CA TYR A 24 -44.67 -18.59 5.08
C TYR A 24 -45.39 -19.76 5.77
N VAL A 25 -46.58 -20.11 5.26
CA VAL A 25 -47.33 -21.31 5.66
C VAL A 25 -47.29 -22.29 4.47
N PRO A 26 -46.69 -23.49 4.63
CA PRO A 26 -46.73 -24.52 3.59
C PRO A 26 -48.19 -24.84 3.22
N GLU A 27 -48.46 -25.08 1.93
CA GLU A 27 -49.81 -25.40 1.42
C GLU A 27 -50.86 -24.27 1.51
N SER A 28 -50.44 -23.05 1.85
CA SER A 28 -51.29 -21.86 1.65
C SER A 28 -51.59 -21.61 0.17
N ASP A 29 -52.65 -20.86 -0.14
CA ASP A 29 -52.97 -20.43 -1.51
C ASP A 29 -51.78 -19.74 -2.19
N PHE A 30 -51.01 -18.95 -1.44
CA PHE A 30 -49.75 -18.39 -1.92
C PHE A 30 -48.77 -19.49 -2.36
N ASP A 31 -48.50 -20.48 -1.51
CA ASP A 31 -47.55 -21.54 -1.81
C ASP A 31 -48.02 -22.44 -2.96
N LEU A 32 -49.32 -22.79 -3.01
CA LEU A 32 -49.92 -23.59 -4.09
C LEU A 32 -49.87 -22.87 -5.44
N ILE A 33 -50.27 -21.59 -5.49
CA ILE A 33 -50.23 -20.78 -6.72
C ILE A 33 -48.78 -20.56 -7.13
N THR A 34 -47.89 -20.22 -6.20
CA THR A 34 -46.46 -20.01 -6.54
C THR A 34 -45.84 -21.29 -7.08
N ARG A 35 -46.22 -22.46 -6.54
CA ARG A 35 -45.79 -23.78 -7.02
C ARG A 35 -46.34 -24.15 -8.40
N SER A 36 -47.26 -23.40 -8.98
CA SER A 36 -47.69 -23.62 -10.36
C SER A 36 -46.88 -22.81 -11.38
N LEU A 37 -46.06 -21.84 -10.94
CA LEU A 37 -45.37 -20.91 -11.83
C LEU A 37 -44.19 -21.55 -12.58
N PRO A 38 -43.97 -21.22 -13.86
CA PRO A 38 -42.89 -21.77 -14.66
C PRO A 38 -41.51 -21.29 -14.17
N ASP A 39 -40.52 -22.18 -14.26
CA ASP A 39 -39.11 -21.94 -13.91
C ASP A 39 -38.87 -21.34 -12.52
N ARG A 40 -39.80 -21.55 -11.58
CA ARG A 40 -39.69 -21.11 -10.18
C ARG A 40 -38.61 -21.89 -9.42
N ALA A 41 -37.95 -21.25 -8.46
CA ALA A 41 -37.03 -21.88 -7.53
C ALA A 41 -37.22 -21.33 -6.13
N TYR A 42 -37.17 -22.18 -5.09
CA TYR A 42 -37.27 -21.72 -3.70
C TYR A 42 -35.89 -21.52 -3.08
N SER A 43 -35.66 -20.37 -2.45
CA SER A 43 -34.45 -20.13 -1.65
C SER A 43 -34.69 -20.44 -0.19
N LYS A 44 -33.93 -21.42 0.33
CA LYS A 44 -33.96 -21.78 1.75
C LYS A 44 -33.35 -20.71 2.65
N SER A 45 -32.41 -19.91 2.16
CA SER A 45 -31.75 -18.87 2.96
C SER A 45 -32.62 -17.61 3.11
N LEU A 46 -33.31 -17.21 2.04
CA LEU A 46 -34.17 -16.02 2.01
C LEU A 46 -35.62 -16.33 2.37
N LYS A 47 -35.97 -17.62 2.45
CA LYS A 47 -37.33 -18.14 2.68
C LYS A 47 -38.35 -17.52 1.73
N CYS A 48 -38.03 -17.51 0.44
CA CYS A 48 -38.88 -16.94 -0.61
C CYS A 48 -38.76 -17.73 -1.92
N TRP A 49 -39.77 -17.57 -2.77
CA TRP A 49 -39.78 -18.14 -4.12
C TRP A 49 -39.16 -17.15 -5.11
N HIS A 50 -38.51 -17.65 -6.16
CA HIS A 50 -37.90 -16.85 -7.23
C HIS A 50 -38.40 -17.30 -8.60
N VAL A 51 -38.95 -16.39 -9.39
CA VAL A 51 -39.37 -16.63 -10.78
C VAL A 51 -38.49 -15.84 -11.77
N PRO A 52 -38.42 -16.22 -13.06
CA PRO A 52 -37.67 -15.46 -14.05
C PRO A 52 -38.11 -13.99 -14.11
N TYR A 53 -37.16 -13.09 -14.40
CA TYR A 53 -37.50 -11.68 -14.61
C TYR A 53 -38.27 -11.51 -15.92
N ARG A 54 -39.37 -10.75 -15.85
CA ARG A 54 -40.16 -10.30 -17.00
C ARG A 54 -40.38 -8.80 -16.87
N GLU A 55 -40.44 -8.05 -17.96
CA GLU A 55 -40.69 -6.60 -17.90
C GLU A 55 -42.11 -6.28 -17.38
N ASP A 56 -43.07 -7.14 -17.69
CA ASP A 56 -44.49 -7.04 -17.32
C ASP A 56 -44.85 -7.74 -15.99
N TYR A 57 -43.86 -8.11 -15.17
CA TYR A 57 -44.05 -8.98 -14.01
C TYR A 57 -45.09 -8.46 -13.00
N ARG A 58 -45.27 -7.14 -12.88
CA ARG A 58 -46.28 -6.56 -11.98
C ARG A 58 -47.68 -6.94 -12.41
N LEU A 59 -48.02 -6.69 -13.67
CA LEU A 59 -49.34 -7.02 -14.23
C LEU A 59 -49.58 -8.54 -14.25
N TRP A 60 -48.53 -9.31 -14.60
CA TRP A 60 -48.59 -10.76 -14.62
C TRP A 60 -48.86 -11.35 -13.23
N LEU A 61 -48.13 -10.93 -12.20
CA LEU A 61 -48.33 -11.44 -10.85
C LEU A 61 -49.68 -11.02 -10.26
N THR A 62 -50.15 -9.80 -10.54
CA THR A 62 -51.50 -9.37 -10.12
C THR A 62 -52.57 -10.30 -10.70
N LYS A 63 -52.48 -10.71 -11.97
CA LYS A 63 -53.40 -11.69 -12.57
C LYS A 63 -53.26 -13.09 -12.01
N VAL A 64 -52.03 -13.53 -11.72
CA VAL A 64 -51.75 -14.87 -11.16
C VAL A 64 -52.41 -15.05 -9.80
N TYR A 65 -52.33 -14.04 -8.92
CA TYR A 65 -52.86 -14.11 -7.57
C TYR A 65 -54.27 -13.51 -7.43
N GLU A 66 -54.90 -13.07 -8.53
CA GLU A 66 -56.25 -12.51 -8.56
C GLU A 66 -57.31 -13.47 -7.97
N ARG A 67 -57.07 -14.78 -8.08
CA ARG A 67 -57.98 -15.82 -7.56
C ARG A 67 -57.83 -16.09 -6.06
N ALA A 68 -56.83 -15.52 -5.39
CA ALA A 68 -56.63 -15.68 -3.96
C ALA A 68 -57.27 -14.52 -3.20
N THR A 69 -58.37 -14.79 -2.52
CA THR A 69 -59.23 -13.75 -1.91
C THR A 69 -58.62 -13.04 -0.71
N ASP A 70 -57.54 -13.56 -0.13
CA ASP A 70 -56.93 -13.07 1.12
C ASP A 70 -55.44 -12.66 1.00
N LEU A 71 -54.95 -12.37 -0.22
CA LEU A 71 -53.57 -12.00 -0.49
C LEU A 71 -53.42 -10.55 -0.97
N GLU A 72 -52.62 -9.77 -0.24
CA GLU A 72 -52.24 -8.40 -0.66
C GLU A 72 -50.85 -8.41 -1.31
N ILE A 73 -50.72 -7.95 -2.56
CA ILE A 73 -49.44 -7.93 -3.27
C ILE A 73 -48.79 -6.54 -3.14
N ILE A 74 -47.64 -6.49 -2.48
CA ILE A 74 -46.88 -5.27 -2.24
C ILE A 74 -45.65 -5.27 -3.16
N PHE A 75 -45.70 -4.43 -4.21
CA PHE A 75 -44.54 -4.21 -5.07
C PHE A 75 -43.61 -3.17 -4.44
N SER A 76 -42.36 -3.58 -4.21
CA SER A 76 -41.32 -2.63 -3.79
C SER A 76 -41.03 -1.61 -4.90
N ASN A 77 -41.11 -0.32 -4.58
CA ASN A 77 -40.72 0.77 -5.47
C ASN A 77 -39.21 1.01 -5.34
N GLY A 78 -38.48 0.45 -6.32
CA GLY A 78 -37.05 0.64 -6.47
C GLY A 78 -36.35 -0.71 -6.56
N GLU A 79 -35.48 -0.84 -7.56
CA GLU A 79 -34.47 -1.90 -7.67
C GLU A 79 -33.49 -1.81 -6.48
N LYS A 80 -33.97 -2.08 -5.25
CA LYS A 80 -33.10 -2.44 -4.14
C LYS A 80 -32.45 -3.75 -4.53
N GLY A 81 -31.12 -3.73 -4.51
CA GLY A 81 -30.27 -4.78 -5.06
C GLY A 81 -30.75 -6.18 -4.71
N ALA A 82 -30.95 -6.99 -5.74
CA ALA A 82 -30.16 -8.18 -5.93
C ALA A 82 -29.71 -8.88 -4.63
N VAL A 83 -30.64 -9.51 -3.92
CA VAL A 83 -30.29 -10.34 -2.77
C VAL A 83 -29.59 -11.60 -3.30
N GLN A 84 -28.27 -11.66 -3.14
CA GLN A 84 -27.44 -12.83 -3.46
C GLN A 84 -27.62 -13.90 -2.39
N ASP A 85 -27.84 -15.12 -2.84
CA ASP A 85 -27.96 -16.32 -2.01
C ASP A 85 -26.60 -17.03 -1.96
N ASP A 86 -25.71 -16.63 -1.06
CA ASP A 86 -24.49 -17.37 -0.72
C ASP A 86 -24.23 -17.35 0.79
N LYS A 87 -23.96 -18.54 1.33
CA LYS A 87 -23.67 -18.86 2.74
C LYS A 87 -22.32 -18.28 3.21
N PRO A 88 -22.06 -18.21 4.53
CA PRO A 88 -21.46 -17.05 5.18
C PRO A 88 -19.93 -17.12 5.29
N GLU A 89 -19.24 -16.09 4.85
CA GLU A 89 -17.99 -15.64 5.48
C GLU A 89 -18.27 -14.34 6.23
N LYS A 90 -18.01 -14.37 7.54
CA LYS A 90 -18.23 -13.29 8.49
C LYS A 90 -17.41 -12.06 8.11
N ASP A 91 -18.04 -11.08 7.49
CA ASP A 91 -17.68 -9.67 7.66
C ASP A 91 -18.84 -8.97 8.37
N LYS A 92 -18.52 -8.32 9.50
CA LYS A 92 -19.45 -7.58 10.33
C LYS A 92 -20.13 -6.50 9.48
N ALA A 93 -21.45 -6.62 9.35
CA ALA A 93 -22.33 -5.56 8.92
C ALA A 93 -22.03 -4.29 9.74
N VAL A 94 -21.67 -3.22 9.04
CA VAL A 94 -21.79 -1.86 9.54
C VAL A 94 -23.28 -1.56 9.52
N ASP A 95 -23.89 -1.58 10.69
CA ASP A 95 -25.29 -1.25 10.92
C ASP A 95 -25.70 0.02 10.17
N SER A 96 -26.86 0.01 9.52
CA SER A 96 -27.51 1.20 8.98
C SER A 96 -27.95 2.21 10.06
N LYS A 97 -27.71 1.89 11.35
CA LYS A 97 -27.74 2.84 12.49
C LYS A 97 -26.37 3.47 12.81
N SER A 98 -25.27 3.03 12.20
CA SER A 98 -23.91 3.55 12.41
C SER A 98 -23.49 4.63 11.40
N LEU A 99 -24.32 4.93 10.41
CA LEU A 99 -24.08 5.99 9.43
C LEU A 99 -24.19 7.41 10.04
N ALA A 100 -24.71 7.54 11.26
CA ALA A 100 -24.90 8.83 11.91
C ALA A 100 -23.60 9.46 12.47
N ASN A 101 -22.49 8.72 12.54
CA ASN A 101 -21.30 9.17 13.28
C ASN A 101 -20.07 9.51 12.43
N ASN A 102 -20.11 9.42 11.10
CA ASN A 102 -18.95 9.68 10.23
C ASN A 102 -19.26 10.40 8.90
N VAL A 103 -20.46 10.93 8.73
CA VAL A 103 -20.86 11.68 7.53
C VAL A 103 -21.00 13.16 7.90
N GLU A 104 -20.19 14.02 7.27
CA GLU A 104 -20.41 15.48 7.29
C GLU A 104 -21.42 15.82 6.20
N VAL A 105 -22.57 16.40 6.56
CA VAL A 105 -23.60 16.85 5.62
C VAL A 105 -23.55 18.38 5.52
N VAL A 106 -23.21 18.88 4.33
CA VAL A 106 -23.26 20.30 3.99
C VAL A 106 -24.61 20.57 3.32
N THR A 107 -25.43 21.45 3.90
CA THR A 107 -26.71 21.89 3.32
C THR A 107 -26.66 23.37 2.96
N SER A 108 -27.28 23.76 1.85
CA SER A 108 -27.36 25.15 1.40
C SER A 108 -28.68 25.35 0.65
N VAL A 109 -29.41 26.42 0.97
CA VAL A 109 -30.65 26.83 0.31
C VAL A 109 -30.52 28.29 -0.10
N MET A 110 -30.81 28.62 -1.38
CA MET A 110 -31.10 29.97 -1.84
C MET A 110 -32.16 29.97 -2.95
N LYS A 111 -33.01 31.00 -2.96
CA LYS A 111 -34.04 31.25 -3.98
C LYS A 111 -33.43 31.86 -5.24
N GLY A 112 -33.69 31.23 -6.40
CA GLY A 112 -33.36 31.81 -7.70
C GLY A 112 -34.37 32.88 -8.14
N THR A 113 -33.94 33.76 -9.05
CA THR A 113 -34.69 34.90 -9.61
C THR A 113 -35.95 34.53 -10.42
N TYR A 114 -36.24 33.23 -10.61
CA TYR A 114 -37.45 32.70 -11.27
C TYR A 114 -38.23 31.70 -10.38
N GLY A 115 -38.12 31.79 -9.06
CA GLY A 115 -39.01 31.07 -8.13
C GLY A 115 -38.69 29.59 -7.86
N GLU A 116 -37.72 28.98 -8.53
CA GLU A 116 -37.23 27.63 -8.18
C GLU A 116 -36.05 27.71 -7.19
N GLU A 117 -36.14 27.00 -6.06
CA GLU A 117 -35.09 26.91 -5.04
C GLU A 117 -33.98 25.94 -5.51
N LEU A 118 -32.78 26.47 -5.72
CA LEU A 118 -31.60 25.67 -6.03
C LEU A 118 -30.97 25.17 -4.73
N VAL A 119 -31.06 23.86 -4.51
CA VAL A 119 -30.56 23.19 -3.31
C VAL A 119 -29.55 22.13 -3.70
N ALA A 120 -28.34 22.18 -3.15
CA ALA A 120 -27.39 21.08 -3.26
C ALA A 120 -26.88 20.66 -1.88
N ARG A 121 -26.75 19.34 -1.67
CA ARG A 121 -26.19 18.74 -0.46
C ARG A 121 -24.92 17.99 -0.79
N VAL A 122 -23.86 18.24 -0.04
CA VAL A 122 -22.60 17.51 -0.19
C VAL A 122 -22.34 16.70 1.07
N ALA A 123 -22.20 15.38 0.93
CA ALA A 123 -21.95 14.46 2.04
C ALA A 123 -20.59 13.78 1.88
N VAL A 124 -19.72 13.83 2.89
CA VAL A 124 -18.38 13.23 2.82
C VAL A 124 -18.32 11.93 3.62
N ASP A 125 -17.94 10.83 2.95
CA ASP A 125 -17.69 9.53 3.58
C ASP A 125 -16.18 9.30 3.72
N LYS A 126 -15.71 9.57 4.94
CA LYS A 126 -14.30 9.49 5.32
C LYS A 126 -13.79 8.04 5.39
N ALA A 127 -14.67 7.05 5.58
CA ALA A 127 -14.29 5.64 5.70
C ALA A 127 -14.01 5.02 4.32
N HIS A 128 -14.85 5.32 3.33
CA HIS A 128 -14.71 4.78 1.98
C HIS A 128 -13.97 5.71 1.02
N LYS A 129 -13.51 6.88 1.50
CA LYS A 129 -12.82 7.92 0.71
C LYS A 129 -13.65 8.30 -0.51
N LYS A 130 -14.89 8.72 -0.29
CA LYS A 130 -15.81 9.21 -1.32
C LYS A 130 -16.58 10.41 -0.80
N PHE A 131 -17.13 11.21 -1.69
CA PHE A 131 -18.13 12.21 -1.32
C PHE A 131 -19.27 12.21 -2.33
N TYR A 132 -20.43 12.64 -1.86
CA TYR A 132 -21.71 12.57 -2.55
C TYR A 132 -22.25 13.98 -2.74
N VAL A 133 -22.84 14.26 -3.91
CA VAL A 133 -23.49 15.54 -4.20
C VAL A 133 -24.91 15.28 -4.65
N GLU A 134 -25.88 15.66 -3.82
CA GLU A 134 -27.29 15.72 -4.18
C GLU A 134 -27.62 17.13 -4.67
N GLN A 135 -28.45 17.27 -5.70
CA GLN A 135 -28.91 18.58 -6.17
C GLN A 135 -30.39 18.51 -6.56
N SER A 136 -31.13 19.60 -6.34
CA SER A 136 -32.41 19.88 -6.98
C SER A 136 -32.19 19.86 -8.49
N TYR A 137 -33.07 19.21 -9.24
CA TYR A 137 -32.88 18.79 -10.64
C TYR A 137 -32.69 19.97 -11.62
N ASN A 138 -31.54 20.64 -11.57
CA ASN A 138 -31.14 21.70 -12.48
C ASN A 138 -30.21 21.12 -13.55
N THR A 139 -30.60 21.28 -14.82
CA THR A 139 -29.91 20.71 -15.97
C THR A 139 -28.51 21.31 -16.16
N SER A 140 -28.34 22.61 -15.89
CA SER A 140 -27.06 23.31 -16.04
C SER A 140 -26.03 22.89 -14.99
N VAL A 141 -26.46 22.69 -13.74
CA VAL A 141 -25.58 22.18 -12.66
C VAL A 141 -25.24 20.71 -12.90
N PHE A 142 -26.20 19.91 -13.37
CA PHE A 142 -25.97 18.51 -13.73
C PHE A 142 -24.93 18.38 -14.87
N ASP A 143 -25.04 19.21 -15.91
CA ASP A 143 -24.11 19.23 -17.04
C ASP A 143 -22.71 19.72 -16.65
N ALA A 144 -22.61 20.65 -15.70
CA ALA A 144 -21.32 21.10 -15.19
C ALA A 144 -20.63 19.99 -14.38
N LEU A 145 -21.38 19.25 -13.55
CA LEU A 145 -20.84 18.15 -12.77
C LEU A 145 -20.49 16.92 -13.62
N SER A 146 -21.24 16.65 -14.69
CA SER A 146 -20.97 15.51 -15.59
C SER A 146 -19.67 15.63 -16.39
N ARG A 147 -19.20 16.87 -16.62
CA ARG A 147 -17.93 17.15 -17.30
C ARG A 147 -16.69 16.84 -16.44
N LEU A 148 -16.87 16.62 -15.14
CA LEU A 148 -15.81 16.10 -14.28
C LEU A 148 -15.69 14.59 -14.53
N ASN A 149 -14.74 14.18 -15.38
CA ASN A 149 -14.46 12.79 -15.85
C ASN A 149 -14.20 11.71 -14.77
N LEU A 150 -14.50 11.98 -13.50
CA LEU A 150 -14.26 11.11 -12.35
C LEU A 150 -15.49 10.96 -11.44
N GLY A 151 -16.61 11.64 -11.75
CA GLY A 151 -17.89 11.49 -11.04
C GLY A 151 -18.80 10.45 -11.69
N THR A 152 -19.55 9.70 -10.88
CA THR A 152 -20.58 8.77 -11.38
C THR A 152 -21.94 9.17 -10.82
N TYR A 153 -22.92 9.41 -11.69
CA TYR A 153 -24.28 9.72 -11.25
C TYR A 153 -25.08 8.44 -10.96
N VAL A 154 -25.58 8.31 -9.74
CA VAL A 154 -26.42 7.19 -9.31
C VAL A 154 -27.88 7.61 -9.42
N LYS A 155 -28.55 7.17 -10.51
CA LYS A 155 -29.94 7.53 -10.81
C LYS A 155 -30.94 7.17 -9.70
N GLN A 156 -30.72 6.05 -9.00
CA GLN A 156 -31.59 5.58 -7.91
C GLN A 156 -31.58 6.52 -6.69
N ASP A 157 -30.41 7.08 -6.35
CA ASP A 157 -30.22 7.95 -5.18
C ASP A 157 -30.22 9.45 -5.56
N ARG A 158 -30.42 9.77 -6.84
CA ARG A 158 -30.38 11.13 -7.42
C ARG A 158 -29.15 11.95 -7.02
N ARG A 159 -27.99 11.30 -6.88
CA ARG A 159 -26.74 11.93 -6.41
C ARG A 159 -25.53 11.57 -7.27
N TRP A 160 -24.61 12.51 -7.34
CA TRP A 160 -23.27 12.26 -7.87
C TRP A 160 -22.38 11.63 -6.81
N VAL A 161 -21.57 10.66 -7.21
CA VAL A 161 -20.55 10.02 -6.38
C VAL A 161 -19.18 10.37 -6.94
N PHE A 162 -18.34 11.00 -6.13
CA PHE A 162 -16.96 11.33 -6.48
C PHE A 162 -15.97 10.59 -5.57
N PRO A 163 -14.78 10.22 -6.07
CA PRO A 163 -13.71 9.73 -5.22
C PRO A 163 -13.25 10.84 -4.27
N GLY A 164 -12.84 10.45 -3.05
CA GLY A 164 -12.40 11.33 -1.97
C GLY A 164 -11.03 11.94 -2.24
N ASP A 165 -10.96 12.75 -3.29
CA ASP A 165 -9.83 13.57 -3.68
C ASP A 165 -10.21 15.04 -3.43
N ASN A 166 -9.39 15.73 -2.64
CA ASN A 166 -9.63 17.12 -2.28
C ASN A 166 -9.60 18.06 -3.49
N VAL A 167 -8.89 17.72 -4.57
CA VAL A 167 -8.89 18.52 -5.80
C VAL A 167 -10.26 18.48 -6.46
N ILE A 168 -10.85 17.30 -6.56
CA ILE A 168 -12.18 17.09 -7.15
C ILE A 168 -13.25 17.69 -6.24
N TYR A 169 -13.11 17.54 -4.92
CA TYR A 169 -14.00 18.16 -3.95
C TYR A 169 -14.04 19.68 -4.09
N VAL A 170 -12.87 20.34 -4.22
CA VAL A 170 -12.80 21.80 -4.43
C VAL A 170 -13.40 22.20 -5.77
N GLN A 171 -13.11 21.47 -6.87
CA GLN A 171 -13.70 21.74 -8.18
C GLN A 171 -15.23 21.65 -8.16
N VAL A 172 -15.78 20.63 -7.52
CA VAL A 172 -17.22 20.48 -7.33
C VAL A 172 -17.81 21.64 -6.53
N ILE A 173 -17.15 22.04 -5.44
CA ILE A 173 -17.61 23.17 -4.61
C ILE A 173 -17.51 24.51 -5.36
N GLU A 174 -16.48 24.72 -6.18
CA GLU A 174 -16.33 25.91 -7.02
C GLU A 174 -17.39 25.97 -8.13
N ILE A 175 -17.71 24.85 -8.76
CA ILE A 175 -18.82 24.75 -9.72
C ILE A 175 -20.12 25.16 -9.04
N LEU A 176 -20.43 24.58 -7.88
CA LEU A 176 -21.66 24.90 -7.14
C LEU A 176 -21.72 26.38 -6.71
N ARG A 177 -20.59 26.97 -6.29
CA ARG A 177 -20.48 28.41 -6.00
C ARG A 177 -20.68 29.28 -7.24
N GLY A 178 -20.19 28.84 -8.40
CA GLY A 178 -20.39 29.52 -9.69
C GLY A 178 -21.87 29.62 -10.08
N PHE A 179 -22.71 28.70 -9.60
CA PHE A 179 -24.17 28.74 -9.75
C PHE A 179 -24.90 29.42 -8.56
N GLY A 180 -24.17 30.12 -7.67
CA GLY A 180 -24.76 30.85 -6.55
C GLY A 180 -25.12 30.02 -5.32
N ILE A 181 -24.78 28.72 -5.30
CA ILE A 181 -25.07 27.82 -4.17
C ILE A 181 -23.98 28.01 -3.10
N LYS A 182 -24.34 28.53 -1.91
CA LYS A 182 -23.39 28.82 -0.82
C LYS A 182 -23.32 27.66 0.19
N PRO A 183 -22.31 26.77 0.16
CA PRO A 183 -22.25 25.61 1.08
C PRO A 183 -22.11 26.04 2.55
N GLN A 184 -23.01 25.59 3.44
CA GLN A 184 -22.82 25.71 4.90
C GLN A 184 -22.29 24.40 5.49
N VAL A 185 -21.13 24.48 6.15
CA VAL A 185 -20.51 23.36 6.86
C VAL A 185 -21.07 23.28 8.27
N VAL A 186 -21.88 22.27 8.57
CA VAL A 186 -22.30 21.97 9.94
C VAL A 186 -21.26 21.03 10.55
N SER A 187 -20.36 21.58 11.37
CA SER A 187 -19.52 20.76 12.24
C SER A 187 -20.29 20.46 13.53
N LEU A 188 -20.31 19.19 13.95
CA LEU A 188 -20.75 18.82 15.30
C LEU A 188 -19.72 19.42 16.27
N ALA A 189 -20.09 20.54 16.85
CA ALA A 189 -19.29 21.27 17.81
C ALA A 189 -18.94 20.39 19.01
N LYS A 190 -17.64 20.28 19.33
CA LYS A 190 -17.23 20.48 20.71
C LYS A 190 -17.37 21.97 20.98
N SER A 191 -18.40 22.33 21.73
CA SER A 191 -18.46 23.62 22.38
C SER A 191 -17.25 23.76 23.29
N GLU A 192 -16.35 24.69 22.97
CA GLU A 192 -16.02 25.82 23.84
C GLU A 192 -14.91 26.67 23.22
N GLN A 193 -15.07 27.97 23.38
CA GLN A 193 -14.15 29.06 23.03
C GLN A 193 -14.01 29.42 21.54
N ARG A 194 -15.11 29.92 20.96
CA ARG A 194 -14.97 31.01 19.99
C ARG A 194 -14.71 32.31 20.76
N ALA A 195 -13.46 32.75 20.76
CA ALA A 195 -13.11 34.12 21.14
C ALA A 195 -12.82 34.93 19.87
N ASN A 196 -13.34 36.14 19.82
CA ASN A 196 -13.17 37.16 18.77
C ASN A 196 -11.69 37.35 18.35
N PHE A 197 -11.43 37.62 17.07
CA PHE A 197 -10.10 37.99 16.53
C PHE A 197 -10.24 39.27 15.69
N PRO A 198 -9.30 40.22 15.84
CA PRO A 198 -8.02 40.12 15.13
C PRO A 198 -6.83 40.13 16.10
N HIS A 199 -6.01 39.08 16.09
CA HIS A 199 -4.92 38.95 17.06
C HIS A 199 -3.63 39.55 16.54
N SER A 200 -2.90 40.24 17.43
CA SER A 200 -1.55 40.72 17.13
C SER A 200 -0.61 39.55 16.86
N PHE A 201 0.43 39.78 16.04
CA PHE A 201 1.47 38.81 15.67
C PHE A 201 2.04 38.05 16.88
N GLU A 202 2.21 38.76 17.99
CA GLU A 202 2.72 38.24 19.26
C GLU A 202 1.74 37.27 19.93
N LEU A 203 0.44 37.58 19.89
CA LEU A 203 -0.60 36.75 20.47
C LEU A 203 -0.80 35.43 19.70
N LEU A 204 -0.70 35.47 18.36
CA LEU A 204 -0.72 34.26 17.53
C LEU A 204 0.49 33.37 17.77
N SER A 205 1.67 33.97 17.90
CA SER A 205 2.91 33.27 18.21
C SER A 205 2.84 32.58 19.58
N LYS A 206 2.28 33.29 20.59
CA LYS A 206 2.06 32.75 21.94
C LYS A 206 1.11 31.55 21.93
N ARG A 207 -0.07 31.67 21.30
CA ARG A 207 -1.05 30.56 21.20
C ARG A 207 -0.48 29.36 20.45
N PHE A 208 0.30 29.61 19.40
CA PHE A 208 0.97 28.54 18.65
C PHE A 208 1.97 27.78 19.55
N ALA A 209 2.78 28.50 20.34
CA ALA A 209 3.72 27.90 21.29
C ALA A 209 3.01 27.13 22.41
N GLU A 210 2.00 27.71 23.05
CA GLU A 210 1.21 27.08 24.12
C GLU A 210 0.55 25.78 23.63
N THR A 211 -0.01 25.78 22.42
CA THR A 211 -0.63 24.58 21.83
C THR A 211 0.40 23.47 21.59
N MET A 212 1.63 23.82 21.20
CA MET A 212 2.71 22.82 21.06
C MET A 212 3.17 22.25 22.40
N LEU A 213 3.22 23.09 23.46
CA LEU A 213 3.54 22.67 24.83
C LEU A 213 2.46 21.73 25.38
N LEU A 214 1.18 22.10 25.28
CA LEU A 214 0.04 21.27 25.72
C LEU A 214 -0.01 19.92 24.99
N ARG A 215 0.41 19.89 23.73
CA ARG A 215 0.49 18.67 22.90
C ARG A 215 1.79 17.89 23.10
N ARG A 216 2.70 18.37 23.96
CA ARG A 216 3.99 17.74 24.30
C ARG A 216 4.86 17.43 23.07
N LEU A 217 4.94 18.37 22.12
CA LEU A 217 5.89 18.25 21.00
C LEU A 217 7.33 18.34 21.53
N SER A 218 8.30 17.69 20.87
CA SER A 218 9.72 17.78 21.29
C SER A 218 10.27 19.19 21.11
N LEU A 219 11.21 19.61 21.98
CA LEU A 219 11.82 20.95 21.95
C LEU A 219 12.33 21.33 20.55
N ARG A 220 13.03 20.41 19.89
CA ARG A 220 13.51 20.62 18.51
C ARG A 220 12.38 20.83 17.49
N THR A 221 11.24 20.16 17.67
CA THR A 221 10.08 20.37 16.78
C THR A 221 9.42 21.70 17.07
N GLN A 222 9.34 22.11 18.34
CA GLN A 222 8.83 23.42 18.74
C GLN A 222 9.65 24.53 18.11
N GLU A 223 10.99 24.48 18.22
CA GLU A 223 11.91 25.46 17.61
C GLU A 223 11.71 25.58 16.09
N ILE A 224 11.68 24.43 15.39
CA ILE A 224 11.51 24.40 13.93
C ILE A 224 10.14 24.96 13.53
N TYR A 225 9.08 24.57 14.24
CA TYR A 225 7.72 25.02 13.92
C TYR A 225 7.55 26.50 14.23
N GLN A 226 8.08 27.00 15.36
CA GLN A 226 8.08 28.42 15.71
C GLN A 226 8.82 29.23 14.66
N HIS A 227 10.00 28.79 14.22
CA HIS A 227 10.77 29.47 13.18
C HIS A 227 10.01 29.52 11.84
N CYS A 228 9.46 28.38 11.39
CA CYS A 228 8.68 28.33 10.15
C CYS A 228 7.40 29.18 10.22
N PHE A 229 6.73 29.17 11.38
CA PHE A 229 5.52 29.94 11.59
C PHE A 229 5.81 31.45 11.66
N HIS A 230 6.94 31.84 12.24
CA HIS A 230 7.39 33.23 12.25
C HIS A 230 7.63 33.75 10.84
N ILE A 231 8.32 32.99 9.98
CA ILE A 231 8.50 33.33 8.56
C ILE A 231 7.15 33.47 7.87
N PHE A 232 6.25 32.51 8.10
CA PHE A 232 4.90 32.54 7.53
C PHE A 232 4.11 33.79 7.94
N LEU A 233 4.15 34.18 9.21
CA LEU A 233 3.49 35.40 9.69
C LEU A 233 4.16 36.67 9.12
N GLN A 234 5.48 36.68 8.97
CA GLN A 234 6.20 37.82 8.37
C GLN A 234 5.79 38.06 6.91
N ASP A 235 5.57 36.98 6.16
CA ASP A 235 5.11 37.04 4.77
C ASP A 235 3.64 37.51 4.63
N HIS A 236 2.88 37.52 5.74
CA HIS A 236 1.45 37.88 5.76
C HIS A 236 1.14 39.03 6.74
N LYS A 237 2.10 39.93 7.00
CA LYS A 237 1.97 41.07 7.95
C LYS A 237 0.75 41.98 7.72
N LYS A 238 0.20 42.02 6.49
CA LYS A 238 -0.90 42.91 6.10
C LYS A 238 -2.25 42.19 5.96
N ILE A 239 -2.32 40.89 6.26
CA ILE A 239 -3.50 40.05 6.02
C ILE A 239 -3.86 39.34 7.32
N VAL A 240 -5.17 39.17 7.58
CA VAL A 240 -5.65 38.36 8.70
C VAL A 240 -5.34 36.88 8.40
N VAL A 241 -4.26 36.39 9.00
CA VAL A 241 -3.71 35.06 8.72
C VAL A 241 -4.75 33.98 9.06
N GLU A 242 -5.53 34.19 10.11
CA GLU A 242 -6.58 33.28 10.58
C GLU A 242 -7.72 33.05 9.58
N GLU A 243 -7.83 33.87 8.53
CA GLU A 243 -8.87 33.80 7.49
C GLU A 243 -8.39 33.23 6.15
N LEU A 244 -7.07 33.01 5.97
CA LEU A 244 -6.52 32.55 4.69
C LEU A 244 -7.18 31.25 4.22
N THR A 245 -7.60 31.20 2.96
CA THR A 245 -8.23 30.01 2.40
C THR A 245 -7.20 28.93 2.06
N TYR A 246 -7.64 27.70 1.82
CA TYR A 246 -6.75 26.64 1.33
C TYR A 246 -6.03 27.04 0.03
N GLY A 247 -6.70 27.78 -0.86
CA GLY A 247 -6.11 28.27 -2.12
C GLY A 247 -4.97 29.26 -1.89
N ASP A 248 -5.13 30.17 -0.92
CA ASP A 248 -4.09 31.13 -0.53
C ASP A 248 -2.87 30.43 0.07
N LEU A 249 -3.13 29.48 0.99
CA LEU A 249 -2.09 28.67 1.63
C LEU A 249 -1.35 27.80 0.61
N PHE A 250 -2.06 27.17 -0.33
CA PHE A 250 -1.45 26.36 -1.37
C PHE A 250 -0.61 27.20 -2.33
N SER A 251 -1.09 28.39 -2.69
CA SER A 251 -0.35 29.34 -3.53
C SER A 251 0.93 29.81 -2.84
N TYR A 252 0.85 30.13 -1.55
CA TYR A 252 2.02 30.47 -0.73
C TYR A 252 3.03 29.32 -0.69
N ILE A 253 2.57 28.10 -0.38
CA ILE A 253 3.42 26.90 -0.32
C ILE A 253 4.06 26.58 -1.68
N LYS A 254 3.34 26.81 -2.80
CA LYS A 254 3.88 26.64 -4.15
C LYS A 254 5.00 27.64 -4.45
N ARG A 255 4.88 28.89 -4.02
CA ARG A 255 5.97 29.89 -4.13
C ARG A 255 7.17 29.49 -3.28
N GLN A 256 6.95 29.09 -2.04
CA GLN A 256 8.01 28.64 -1.13
C GLN A 256 8.70 27.36 -1.61
N ALA A 257 8.02 26.51 -2.38
CA ALA A 257 8.59 25.30 -2.95
C ALA A 257 9.72 25.55 -3.98
N ILE A 258 9.78 26.75 -4.55
CA ILE A 258 10.84 27.18 -5.48
C ILE A 258 12.09 27.61 -4.69
N LEU A 259 11.90 28.22 -3.52
CA LEU A 259 12.95 28.86 -2.73
C LEU A 259 13.58 27.93 -1.69
N LEU A 260 12.84 26.94 -1.20
CA LEU A 260 13.25 26.11 -0.07
C LEU A 260 13.65 24.69 -0.49
N SER A 261 14.59 24.11 0.25
CA SER A 261 14.90 22.68 0.10
C SER A 261 13.69 21.81 0.45
N ALA A 262 13.65 20.58 -0.08
CA ALA A 262 12.55 19.65 0.16
C ALA A 262 12.32 19.33 1.65
N THR A 263 13.36 19.42 2.49
CA THR A 263 13.25 19.24 3.94
C THR A 263 12.65 20.46 4.61
N GLN A 264 13.13 21.66 4.29
CA GLN A 264 12.61 22.94 4.81
C GLN A 264 11.15 23.16 4.41
N LEU A 265 10.81 22.87 3.15
CA LEU A 265 9.45 22.96 2.65
C LEU A 265 8.48 22.05 3.42
N LYS A 266 8.90 20.82 3.74
CA LYS A 266 8.10 19.90 4.56
C LYS A 266 7.92 20.39 5.99
N GLN A 267 8.95 21.01 6.58
CA GLN A 267 8.88 21.61 7.92
C GLN A 267 7.91 22.79 7.93
N MET A 268 8.00 23.69 6.95
CA MET A 268 7.08 24.81 6.76
C MET A 268 5.63 24.35 6.62
N ILE A 269 5.38 23.38 5.74
CA ILE A 269 4.04 22.82 5.55
C ILE A 269 3.49 22.23 6.85
N ALA A 270 4.32 21.52 7.59
CA ALA A 270 3.89 20.90 8.84
C ALA A 270 3.56 21.96 9.91
N ALA A 271 4.34 23.04 10.01
CA ALA A 271 4.09 24.16 10.91
C ALA A 271 2.78 24.90 10.56
N ILE A 272 2.58 25.22 9.27
CA ILE A 272 1.34 25.86 8.77
C ILE A 272 0.13 24.96 9.05
N LYS A 273 0.20 23.66 8.71
CA LYS A 273 -0.87 22.71 9.04
C LYS A 273 -1.13 22.64 10.54
N PHE A 274 -0.08 22.62 11.36
CA PHE A 274 -0.24 22.59 12.81
C PHE A 274 -1.02 23.81 13.32
N PHE A 275 -0.72 25.01 12.82
CA PHE A 275 -1.47 26.21 13.20
C PHE A 275 -2.95 26.08 12.85
N TYR A 276 -3.29 25.85 11.59
CA TYR A 276 -4.68 25.82 11.17
C TYR A 276 -5.46 24.61 11.69
N GLU A 277 -4.88 23.41 11.70
CA GLU A 277 -5.56 22.19 12.12
C GLU A 277 -5.63 22.05 13.65
N ARG A 278 -4.62 22.52 14.38
CA ARG A 278 -4.48 22.25 15.83
C ARG A 278 -4.66 23.47 16.70
N VAL A 279 -4.30 24.67 16.23
CA VAL A 279 -4.49 25.93 16.98
C VAL A 279 -5.85 26.54 16.64
N LEU A 280 -6.22 26.58 15.35
CA LEU A 280 -7.52 27.13 14.90
C LEU A 280 -8.63 26.08 14.74
N GLY A 281 -8.29 24.79 14.84
CA GLY A 281 -9.27 23.70 14.78
C GLY A 281 -9.92 23.47 13.41
N ARG A 282 -9.28 23.88 12.32
CA ARG A 282 -9.73 23.62 10.95
C ARG A 282 -9.58 22.14 10.55
N ASP A 283 -10.29 21.74 9.50
CA ASP A 283 -10.15 20.42 8.91
C ASP A 283 -8.74 20.13 8.39
N LYS A 284 -8.39 18.84 8.34
CA LYS A 284 -7.08 18.39 7.87
C LYS A 284 -6.82 18.83 6.44
N MET A 285 -5.71 19.52 6.22
CA MET A 285 -5.32 20.02 4.91
C MET A 285 -4.27 19.11 4.28
N PHE A 286 -4.34 18.95 2.95
CA PHE A 286 -3.40 18.14 2.18
C PHE A 286 -2.89 18.96 1.01
N PHE A 287 -1.61 19.35 1.02
CA PHE A 287 -1.00 20.07 -0.10
C PHE A 287 -0.33 19.08 -1.07
N PRO A 288 -0.88 18.86 -2.29
CA PRO A 288 -0.35 17.92 -3.27
C PRO A 288 0.89 18.49 -3.96
N LEU A 289 2.01 18.58 -3.25
CA LEU A 289 3.29 18.90 -3.84
C LEU A 289 3.93 17.64 -4.40
N ALA A 290 3.42 17.16 -5.53
CA ALA A 290 4.04 16.05 -6.22
C ALA A 290 5.33 16.54 -6.89
N LYS A 291 6.49 16.10 -6.38
CA LYS A 291 7.48 15.57 -7.34
C LYS A 291 7.01 14.14 -7.62
N LYS A 292 6.18 13.97 -8.66
CA LYS A 292 6.30 12.75 -9.45
C LYS A 292 7.76 12.76 -9.87
N THR A 293 8.56 11.85 -9.32
CA THR A 293 9.81 11.52 -10.00
C THR A 293 9.32 10.95 -11.32
N GLU A 294 9.23 11.79 -12.35
CA GLU A 294 9.23 11.29 -13.72
C GLU A 294 10.58 10.61 -13.86
N VAL A 295 10.56 9.32 -13.54
CA VAL A 295 11.63 8.44 -13.93
C VAL A 295 11.64 8.56 -15.45
N ARG A 296 12.74 9.07 -16.01
CA ARG A 296 12.96 9.03 -17.45
C ARG A 296 12.68 7.61 -17.88
N LYS A 297 11.62 7.42 -18.65
CA LYS A 297 11.24 6.14 -19.24
C LYS A 297 12.41 5.74 -20.13
N THR A 298 13.24 4.82 -19.68
CA THR A 298 14.30 4.28 -20.51
C THR A 298 13.67 3.11 -21.25
N THR A 299 13.35 3.30 -22.53
CA THR A 299 13.03 2.18 -23.40
C THR A 299 14.25 1.27 -23.42
N LEU A 300 14.10 0.07 -22.89
CA LEU A 300 15.20 -0.86 -22.72
C LEU A 300 15.49 -1.55 -24.04
N PHE A 301 16.73 -1.40 -24.50
CA PHE A 301 17.27 -2.11 -25.63
C PHE A 301 18.56 -2.81 -25.21
N LEU A 302 18.87 -3.94 -25.84
CA LEU A 302 20.16 -4.60 -25.69
C LEU A 302 21.15 -3.95 -26.64
N PRO A 303 22.28 -3.38 -26.20
CA PRO A 303 23.28 -2.85 -27.10
C PRO A 303 23.74 -3.92 -28.08
N TYR A 304 23.95 -3.55 -29.35
CA TYR A 304 24.38 -4.49 -30.39
C TYR A 304 25.65 -5.25 -29.99
N THR A 305 26.61 -4.59 -29.33
CA THR A 305 27.84 -5.21 -28.83
C THR A 305 27.61 -6.34 -27.82
N GLU A 306 26.50 -6.31 -27.08
CA GLU A 306 26.17 -7.35 -26.10
C GLU A 306 25.39 -8.52 -26.72
N ILE A 307 24.62 -8.28 -27.77
CA ILE A 307 23.86 -9.32 -28.46
C ILE A 307 24.63 -9.95 -29.64
N ARG A 308 25.68 -9.29 -30.15
CA ARG A 308 26.45 -9.72 -31.32
C ARG A 308 26.95 -11.15 -31.21
N SER A 309 27.57 -11.53 -30.09
CA SER A 309 28.08 -12.89 -29.91
C SER A 309 26.98 -13.96 -29.94
N LEU A 310 25.76 -13.59 -29.55
CA LEU A 310 24.60 -14.47 -29.66
C LEU A 310 24.12 -14.53 -31.11
N LEU A 311 24.02 -13.39 -31.81
CA LEU A 311 23.57 -13.34 -33.21
C LEU A 311 24.55 -14.07 -34.14
N ASP A 312 25.85 -13.89 -33.95
CA ASP A 312 26.89 -14.55 -34.75
C ASP A 312 26.84 -16.09 -34.61
N GLY A 313 26.30 -16.61 -33.50
CA GLY A 313 26.08 -18.05 -33.28
C GLY A 313 24.82 -18.63 -33.94
N ILE A 314 24.05 -17.83 -34.68
CA ILE A 314 22.78 -18.26 -35.31
C ILE A 314 23.02 -18.41 -36.82
N ALA A 315 22.81 -19.62 -37.34
CA ALA A 315 23.03 -19.91 -38.76
C ALA A 315 21.98 -19.26 -39.68
N SER A 316 20.72 -19.14 -39.25
CA SER A 316 19.67 -18.56 -40.08
C SER A 316 19.72 -17.02 -40.05
N PRO A 317 19.88 -16.34 -41.21
CA PRO A 317 19.82 -14.87 -41.29
C PRO A 317 18.45 -14.32 -40.84
N GLY A 318 17.37 -15.07 -41.08
CA GLY A 318 16.02 -14.69 -40.64
C GLY A 318 15.86 -14.72 -39.13
N ASP A 319 16.50 -15.67 -38.45
CA ASP A 319 16.45 -15.76 -36.98
C ASP A 319 17.31 -14.66 -36.34
N ARG A 320 18.49 -14.37 -36.91
CA ARG A 320 19.33 -13.22 -36.52
C ARG A 320 18.58 -11.89 -36.65
N MET A 321 17.91 -11.69 -37.79
CA MET A 321 17.17 -10.47 -38.06
C MET A 321 16.01 -10.30 -37.07
N LEU A 322 15.25 -11.37 -36.83
CA LEU A 322 14.14 -11.33 -35.89
C LEU A 322 14.61 -10.97 -34.47
N LEU A 323 15.70 -11.58 -33.98
CA LEU A 323 16.25 -11.22 -32.67
C LEU A 323 16.81 -9.80 -32.63
N PHE A 324 17.49 -9.35 -33.68
CA PHE A 324 18.03 -8.00 -33.76
C PHE A 324 16.90 -6.95 -33.66
N LEU A 325 15.81 -7.12 -34.43
CA LEU A 325 14.69 -6.20 -34.43
C LEU A 325 13.93 -6.19 -33.09
N VAL A 326 13.77 -7.36 -32.45
CA VAL A 326 13.06 -7.47 -31.17
C VAL A 326 13.90 -6.96 -29.99
N TYR A 327 15.18 -7.31 -29.91
CA TYR A 327 16.00 -7.08 -28.72
C TYR A 327 16.91 -5.86 -28.80
N HIS A 328 17.44 -5.54 -29.98
CA HIS A 328 18.29 -4.35 -30.17
C HIS A 328 17.46 -3.15 -30.66
N ALA A 329 16.69 -3.31 -31.73
CA ALA A 329 15.86 -2.22 -32.25
C ALA A 329 14.60 -1.95 -31.40
N ASN A 330 14.20 -2.93 -30.56
CA ASN A 330 13.04 -2.87 -29.69
C ASN A 330 11.73 -2.52 -30.45
N LEU A 331 11.58 -3.09 -31.65
CA LEU A 331 10.37 -2.95 -32.47
C LEU A 331 9.28 -3.90 -32.00
N PRO A 332 8.01 -3.45 -31.93
CA PRO A 332 6.90 -4.33 -31.61
C PRO A 332 6.68 -5.34 -32.75
N LEU A 333 6.29 -6.58 -32.39
CA LEU A 333 6.11 -7.66 -33.37
C LEU A 333 5.11 -7.32 -34.48
N ASN A 334 4.09 -6.50 -34.19
CA ASN A 334 3.11 -6.07 -35.18
C ASN A 334 3.77 -5.23 -36.29
N GLU A 335 4.68 -4.33 -35.94
CA GLU A 335 5.45 -3.55 -36.91
C GLU A 335 6.41 -4.44 -37.69
N ILE A 336 7.06 -5.41 -37.01
CA ILE A 336 7.97 -6.38 -37.64
C ILE A 336 7.26 -7.20 -38.73
N CYS A 337 6.01 -7.59 -38.51
CA CYS A 337 5.22 -8.34 -39.52
C CYS A 337 5.04 -7.55 -40.82
N THR A 338 4.95 -6.22 -40.74
CA THR A 338 4.64 -5.34 -41.87
C THR A 338 5.87 -4.67 -42.49
N LEU A 339 7.08 -5.03 -42.06
CA LEU A 339 8.31 -4.44 -42.59
C LEU A 339 8.49 -4.79 -44.07
N SER A 340 8.61 -3.76 -44.91
CA SER A 340 8.91 -3.90 -46.34
C SER A 340 10.26 -4.60 -46.55
N LYS A 341 10.43 -5.28 -47.69
CA LYS A 341 11.73 -5.82 -48.12
C LYS A 341 12.83 -4.75 -48.25
N ASP A 342 12.45 -3.49 -48.50
CA ASP A 342 13.36 -2.36 -48.70
C ASP A 342 13.56 -1.54 -47.41
N ALA A 343 13.60 -2.25 -46.28
CA ALA A 343 13.73 -1.70 -44.94
C ALA A 343 15.13 -1.16 -44.58
N GLU A 344 16.04 -1.02 -45.53
CA GLU A 344 17.45 -0.63 -45.32
C GLU A 344 17.58 0.74 -44.62
N GLN A 345 16.66 1.66 -44.92
CA GLN A 345 16.68 3.04 -44.41
C GLN A 345 15.74 3.30 -43.23
N ILE A 346 15.10 2.27 -42.65
CA ILE A 346 14.13 2.46 -41.55
C ILE A 346 14.75 3.23 -40.37
N PHE A 347 16.04 3.03 -40.13
CA PHE A 347 16.77 3.68 -39.05
C PHE A 347 17.53 4.96 -39.49
N GLN A 348 17.39 5.39 -40.74
CA GLN A 348 17.96 6.63 -41.29
C GLN A 348 16.96 7.81 -41.26
N GLY A 349 15.65 7.54 -41.07
CA GLY A 349 14.57 8.53 -40.94
C GLY A 349 14.24 8.94 -39.49
N PRO A 350 13.00 9.36 -39.16
CA PRO A 350 12.60 9.79 -37.81
C PRO A 350 12.65 8.68 -36.76
N CYS A 351 12.68 7.40 -37.18
CA CYS A 351 12.85 6.26 -36.31
C CYS A 351 14.34 6.06 -35.97
N ARG A 352 14.75 6.43 -34.76
CA ARG A 352 16.15 6.26 -34.31
C ARG A 352 16.35 4.91 -33.61
N MET A 353 17.35 4.16 -34.06
CA MET A 353 17.78 2.94 -33.38
C MET A 353 18.33 3.28 -31.98
N PRO A 354 17.89 2.59 -30.92
CA PRO A 354 18.39 2.85 -29.59
C PRO A 354 19.90 2.55 -29.49
N GLY A 355 20.70 3.55 -29.08
CA GLY A 355 22.15 3.40 -28.91
C GLY A 355 23.01 3.76 -30.12
N ASN A 356 22.42 4.16 -31.25
CA ASN A 356 23.03 4.87 -32.39
C ASN A 356 24.50 4.53 -32.72
N ASN A 357 24.84 3.24 -32.81
CA ASN A 357 26.20 2.79 -33.13
C ASN A 357 26.31 2.47 -34.63
N ALA A 358 27.32 3.05 -35.31
CA ALA A 358 27.60 2.79 -36.73
C ALA A 358 27.71 1.28 -37.04
N LEU A 359 28.30 0.51 -36.12
CA LEU A 359 28.44 -0.95 -36.21
C LEU A 359 27.09 -1.70 -36.24
N ALA A 360 26.07 -1.20 -35.54
CA ALA A 360 24.76 -1.84 -35.50
C ALA A 360 23.98 -1.58 -36.81
N LEU A 361 24.12 -0.37 -37.35
CA LEU A 361 23.53 -0.01 -38.64
C LEU A 361 24.21 -0.78 -39.78
N GLU A 362 25.54 -0.86 -39.77
CA GLU A 362 26.32 -1.66 -40.72
C GLU A 362 25.90 -3.14 -40.69
N TYR A 363 25.81 -3.72 -39.49
CA TYR A 363 25.35 -5.09 -39.32
C TYR A 363 23.92 -5.30 -39.86
N TYR A 364 23.00 -4.39 -39.53
CA TYR A 364 21.63 -4.45 -40.02
C TYR A 364 21.56 -4.42 -41.55
N THR A 365 22.24 -3.48 -42.20
CA THR A 365 22.26 -3.35 -43.66
C THR A 365 22.83 -4.60 -44.33
N ASN A 366 23.93 -5.14 -43.80
CA ASN A 366 24.52 -6.39 -44.30
C ASN A 366 23.57 -7.57 -44.14
N LEU A 367 22.83 -7.64 -43.03
CA LEU A 367 21.87 -8.71 -42.76
C LEU A 367 20.63 -8.63 -43.65
N VAL A 368 20.16 -7.42 -44.00
CA VAL A 368 19.09 -7.23 -44.99
C VAL A 368 19.54 -7.71 -46.37
N ALA A 369 20.77 -7.39 -46.78
CA ALA A 369 21.33 -7.87 -48.05
C ALA A 369 21.45 -9.40 -48.10
N GLU A 370 21.94 -10.01 -47.02
CA GLU A 370 22.03 -11.47 -46.88
C GLU A 370 20.64 -12.13 -46.95
N LEU A 371 19.62 -11.52 -46.34
CA LEU A 371 18.24 -12.00 -46.43
C LEU A 371 17.68 -11.96 -47.84
N LYS A 372 17.91 -10.86 -48.59
CA LYS A 372 17.47 -10.72 -49.97
C LYS A 372 18.13 -11.75 -50.91
N GLN A 373 19.37 -12.15 -50.60
CA GLN A 373 20.08 -13.19 -51.37
C GLN A 373 19.61 -14.60 -50.99
N THR A 374 19.38 -14.85 -49.71
CA THR A 374 19.02 -16.19 -49.19
C THR A 374 17.56 -16.53 -49.46
N TYR A 375 16.67 -15.54 -49.35
CA TYR A 375 15.24 -15.68 -49.54
C TYR A 375 14.83 -14.78 -50.70
N ALA A 376 14.10 -15.32 -51.68
CA ALA A 376 13.57 -14.55 -52.81
C ALA A 376 12.39 -13.65 -52.38
N LEU A 377 12.68 -12.67 -51.53
CA LEU A 377 11.70 -11.78 -50.90
C LEU A 377 11.06 -10.85 -51.94
N LYS A 378 9.73 -10.80 -51.97
CA LYS A 378 8.95 -10.03 -52.93
C LYS A 378 8.36 -8.75 -52.37
N ALA A 379 7.79 -8.79 -51.17
CA ALA A 379 7.08 -7.65 -50.57
C ALA A 379 7.54 -7.32 -49.13
N PHE A 380 7.71 -8.32 -48.26
CA PHE A 380 8.03 -8.12 -46.84
C PHE A 380 9.31 -8.82 -46.42
N LEU A 381 9.94 -8.33 -45.33
CA LEU A 381 11.14 -8.94 -44.75
C LEU A 381 10.87 -10.33 -44.15
N PHE A 382 9.64 -10.56 -43.68
CA PHE A 382 9.15 -11.85 -43.20
C PHE A 382 7.86 -12.21 -43.95
N GLU A 383 7.96 -13.03 -44.99
CA GLU A 383 6.81 -13.40 -45.84
C GLU A 383 6.76 -14.89 -46.19
N ASP A 384 5.55 -15.32 -46.54
CA ASP A 384 5.26 -16.59 -47.22
C ASP A 384 4.43 -16.26 -48.47
N ASN A 385 5.05 -16.37 -49.66
CA ASN A 385 4.43 -16.06 -50.96
C ASN A 385 3.73 -14.69 -50.98
N GLU A 386 4.49 -13.61 -50.79
CA GLU A 386 4.02 -12.20 -50.78
C GLU A 386 3.12 -11.80 -49.61
N LYS A 387 2.69 -12.75 -48.77
CA LYS A 387 1.90 -12.46 -47.57
C LYS A 387 2.82 -12.30 -46.37
N PRO A 388 2.65 -11.24 -45.55
CA PRO A 388 3.45 -11.06 -44.35
C PRO A 388 3.19 -12.20 -43.38
N TYR A 389 4.23 -12.62 -42.65
CA TYR A 389 4.07 -13.59 -41.57
C TYR A 389 3.03 -13.09 -40.57
N SER A 390 2.10 -13.99 -40.20
CA SER A 390 1.14 -13.67 -39.14
C SER A 390 1.87 -13.45 -37.81
N LEU A 391 1.27 -12.65 -36.92
CA LEU A 391 1.77 -12.45 -35.56
C LEU A 391 1.98 -13.79 -34.82
N LYS A 392 1.13 -14.78 -35.08
CA LYS A 392 1.25 -16.13 -34.51
C LYS A 392 2.50 -16.85 -35.02
N THR A 393 2.79 -16.73 -36.32
CA THR A 393 3.98 -17.30 -36.97
C THR A 393 5.27 -16.67 -36.42
N ILE A 394 5.34 -15.34 -36.36
CA ILE A 394 6.51 -14.65 -35.81
C ILE A 394 6.71 -14.99 -34.33
N LYS A 395 5.64 -15.01 -33.52
CA LYS A 395 5.72 -15.43 -32.11
C LYS A 395 6.24 -16.86 -31.97
N GLY A 396 5.72 -17.81 -32.76
CA GLY A 396 6.16 -19.21 -32.73
C GLY A 396 7.64 -19.35 -33.11
N LYS A 397 8.08 -18.65 -34.15
CA LYS A 397 9.49 -18.60 -34.58
C LYS A 397 10.37 -18.01 -33.48
N LEU A 398 9.97 -16.90 -32.87
CA LEU A 398 10.67 -16.29 -31.75
C LEU A 398 10.81 -17.27 -30.58
N TYR A 399 9.73 -17.91 -30.13
CA TYR A 399 9.79 -18.88 -29.02
C TYR A 399 10.73 -20.05 -29.30
N ARG A 400 10.75 -20.58 -30.53
CA ARG A 400 11.68 -21.64 -30.92
C ARG A 400 13.13 -21.18 -30.79
N ILE A 401 13.44 -19.99 -31.30
CA ILE A 401 14.76 -19.36 -31.19
C ILE A 401 15.14 -19.20 -29.70
N LEU A 402 14.25 -18.64 -28.88
CA LEU A 402 14.52 -18.42 -27.46
C LEU A 402 14.74 -19.71 -26.66
N GLY A 403 14.14 -20.83 -27.09
CA GLY A 403 14.39 -22.15 -26.49
C GLY A 403 15.81 -22.67 -26.73
N HIS A 404 16.48 -22.24 -27.81
CA HIS A 404 17.82 -22.70 -28.17
C HIS A 404 18.95 -21.77 -27.69
N TYR A 405 18.70 -20.45 -27.54
CA TYR A 405 19.75 -19.47 -27.22
C TYR A 405 19.73 -19.02 -25.76
N LYS A 406 20.90 -19.05 -25.11
CA LYS A 406 21.09 -18.78 -23.67
C LYS A 406 20.92 -17.29 -23.32
N LEU A 407 19.69 -16.80 -23.20
CA LEU A 407 19.40 -15.41 -22.82
C LEU A 407 19.66 -15.09 -21.32
N ALA A 408 19.83 -16.11 -20.48
CA ALA A 408 19.98 -15.94 -19.03
C ALA A 408 21.11 -14.98 -18.59
N PRO A 409 22.35 -15.08 -19.12
CA PRO A 409 23.45 -14.21 -18.71
C PRO A 409 23.21 -12.75 -19.14
N ILE A 410 22.59 -12.56 -20.30
CA ILE A 410 22.27 -11.26 -20.89
C ILE A 410 21.25 -10.53 -20.00
N TYR A 411 20.11 -11.16 -19.71
CA TYR A 411 19.11 -10.58 -18.81
C TYR A 411 19.68 -10.28 -17.42
N ARG A 412 20.49 -11.20 -16.88
CA ARG A 412 21.12 -10.99 -15.57
C ARG A 412 21.94 -9.71 -15.55
N LYS A 413 22.86 -9.55 -16.50
CA LYS A 413 23.74 -8.39 -16.57
C LYS A 413 22.94 -7.10 -16.76
N GLN A 414 21.95 -7.12 -17.65
CA GLN A 414 21.08 -5.98 -17.92
C GLN A 414 20.31 -5.54 -16.66
N TYR A 415 19.62 -6.46 -16.00
CA TYR A 415 18.85 -6.16 -14.80
C TYR A 415 19.73 -5.79 -13.60
N GLU A 416 20.95 -6.31 -13.51
CA GLU A 416 21.94 -5.87 -12.50
C GLU A 416 22.30 -4.40 -12.67
N VAL A 417 22.55 -3.94 -13.90
CA VAL A 417 22.87 -2.52 -14.17
C VAL A 417 21.70 -1.62 -13.76
N ILE A 418 20.47 -1.99 -14.15
CA ILE A 418 19.27 -1.22 -13.82
C ILE A 418 19.05 -1.17 -12.29
N LEU A 419 19.22 -2.31 -11.63
CA LEU A 419 19.08 -2.38 -10.17
C LEU A 419 20.14 -1.55 -9.45
N LYS A 420 21.39 -1.52 -9.94
CA LYS A 420 22.46 -0.66 -9.40
C LYS A 420 22.14 0.83 -9.52
N GLN A 421 21.43 1.23 -10.58
CA GLN A 421 20.96 2.62 -10.76
C GLN A 421 19.74 2.98 -9.88
N SER A 422 19.04 1.97 -9.34
CA SER A 422 17.88 2.18 -8.47
C SER A 422 18.29 2.57 -7.03
N SER A 423 17.39 3.25 -6.32
CA SER A 423 17.56 3.58 -4.90
C SER A 423 17.34 2.40 -3.93
N LEU A 424 17.20 1.18 -4.46
CA LEU A 424 16.99 -0.02 -3.66
C LEU A 424 18.26 -0.42 -2.90
N SER A 425 18.10 -1.05 -1.73
CA SER A 425 19.26 -1.58 -0.98
C SER A 425 19.93 -2.72 -1.75
N SER A 426 21.25 -2.91 -1.61
CA SER A 426 21.98 -4.00 -2.29
C SER A 426 21.37 -5.38 -2.02
N LYS A 427 20.86 -5.60 -0.81
CA LYS A 427 20.15 -6.84 -0.48
C LYS A 427 18.84 -6.98 -1.27
N THR A 428 18.06 -5.91 -1.37
CA THR A 428 16.83 -5.89 -2.16
C THR A 428 17.13 -6.10 -3.65
N GLN A 429 18.18 -5.49 -4.18
CA GLN A 429 18.63 -5.67 -5.56
C GLN A 429 18.90 -7.16 -5.86
N VAL A 430 19.73 -7.82 -5.04
CA VAL A 430 20.04 -9.25 -5.21
C VAL A 430 18.79 -10.12 -5.10
N MET A 431 17.89 -9.83 -4.14
CA MET A 431 16.66 -10.59 -3.95
C MET A 431 15.69 -10.41 -5.13
N TYR A 432 15.55 -9.19 -5.64
CA TYR A 432 14.68 -8.89 -6.77
C TYR A 432 15.21 -9.53 -8.05
N LEU A 433 16.52 -9.38 -8.31
CA LEU A 433 17.15 -10.02 -9.45
C LEU A 433 16.97 -11.54 -9.39
N SER A 434 17.28 -12.16 -8.25
CA SER A 434 17.16 -13.61 -8.10
C SER A 434 15.72 -14.09 -8.30
N ALA A 435 14.73 -13.38 -7.73
CA ALA A 435 13.33 -13.72 -7.89
C ALA A 435 12.86 -13.60 -9.36
N PHE A 436 13.26 -12.52 -10.04
CA PHE A 436 12.89 -12.28 -11.43
C PHE A 436 13.59 -13.22 -12.40
N MET A 437 14.88 -13.51 -12.19
CA MET A 437 15.61 -14.46 -13.02
C MET A 437 15.00 -15.88 -12.92
N ARG A 438 14.57 -16.31 -11.73
CA ARG A 438 13.86 -17.60 -11.58
C ARG A 438 12.49 -17.62 -12.26
N PHE A 439 11.83 -16.47 -12.30
CA PHE A 439 10.57 -16.32 -13.03
C PHE A 439 10.79 -16.42 -14.55
N LEU A 440 11.81 -15.73 -15.07
CA LEU A 440 12.16 -15.83 -16.49
C LEU A 440 12.61 -17.24 -16.86
N ASP A 441 13.40 -17.89 -16.01
CA ASP A 441 13.84 -19.29 -16.19
C ASP A 441 12.66 -20.25 -16.37
N TYR A 442 11.60 -20.11 -15.57
CA TYR A 442 10.38 -20.90 -15.68
C TYR A 442 9.68 -20.74 -17.04
N TYR A 443 9.75 -19.54 -17.63
CA TYR A 443 9.23 -19.25 -18.96
C TYR A 443 10.30 -19.31 -20.05
N ASN A 444 11.38 -20.08 -19.85
CA ASN A 444 12.48 -20.24 -20.81
C ASN A 444 13.04 -18.89 -21.33
N TYR A 445 13.17 -17.92 -20.42
CA TYR A 445 13.66 -16.58 -20.71
C TYR A 445 12.87 -15.81 -21.79
N LYS A 446 11.58 -16.16 -21.94
CA LYS A 446 10.59 -15.38 -22.69
C LYS A 446 10.68 -13.90 -22.32
N HIS A 447 10.72 -13.03 -23.33
CA HIS A 447 10.85 -11.60 -23.09
C HIS A 447 9.65 -11.05 -22.30
N PRO A 448 9.87 -10.22 -21.26
CA PRO A 448 8.79 -9.77 -20.37
C PRO A 448 7.61 -9.12 -21.07
N VAL A 449 7.83 -8.37 -22.15
CA VAL A 449 6.75 -7.74 -22.95
C VAL A 449 5.76 -8.77 -23.53
N PHE A 450 6.17 -10.02 -23.71
CA PHE A 450 5.30 -11.09 -24.21
C PHE A 450 4.63 -11.89 -23.10
N ILE A 451 5.01 -11.66 -21.85
CA ILE A 451 4.44 -12.38 -20.72
C ILE A 451 3.11 -11.73 -20.37
N THR A 452 2.07 -12.54 -20.41
CA THR A 452 0.69 -12.14 -20.10
C THR A 452 0.46 -12.04 -18.60
N ASP A 453 -0.57 -11.29 -18.20
CA ASP A 453 -0.96 -11.21 -16.79
C ASP A 453 -1.41 -12.57 -16.25
N GLU A 454 -2.00 -13.41 -17.10
CA GLU A 454 -2.35 -14.81 -16.83
C GLU A 454 -1.11 -15.62 -16.44
N GLU A 455 -0.04 -15.56 -17.23
CA GLU A 455 1.23 -16.25 -16.95
C GLU A 455 1.89 -15.74 -15.66
N VAL A 456 1.79 -14.43 -15.38
CA VAL A 456 2.26 -13.88 -14.10
C VAL A 456 1.47 -14.48 -12.93
N ARG A 457 0.14 -14.55 -13.03
CA ARG A 457 -0.72 -15.17 -12.01
C ARG A 457 -0.38 -16.64 -11.82
N ASP A 458 -0.23 -17.41 -12.89
CA ASP A 458 0.01 -18.86 -12.81
C ASP A 458 1.33 -19.17 -12.11
N TYR A 459 2.37 -18.38 -12.39
CA TYR A 459 3.64 -18.49 -11.67
C TYR A 459 3.50 -18.11 -10.19
N LEU A 460 2.73 -17.07 -9.85
CA LEU A 460 2.46 -16.71 -8.46
C LEU A 460 1.68 -17.81 -7.72
N LEU A 461 0.73 -18.48 -8.40
CA LEU A 461 -0.04 -19.61 -7.87
C LEU A 461 0.85 -20.82 -7.57
N LEU A 462 1.75 -21.17 -8.50
CA LEU A 462 2.75 -22.24 -8.31
C LEU A 462 3.62 -22.01 -7.06
N ASN A 463 3.84 -20.75 -6.70
CA ASN A 463 4.69 -20.36 -5.58
C ASN A 463 3.91 -20.08 -4.28
N ARG A 464 2.61 -20.41 -4.20
CA ARG A 464 1.78 -20.21 -2.99
C ARG A 464 2.19 -21.03 -1.78
N GLY A 465 2.85 -22.17 -1.96
CA GLY A 465 3.39 -22.99 -0.86
C GLY A 465 4.55 -22.33 -0.10
N ARG A 466 5.10 -21.21 -0.62
CA ARG A 466 6.19 -20.47 0.02
C ARG A 466 5.69 -19.58 1.16
N SER A 467 6.60 -19.16 2.04
CA SER A 467 6.24 -18.22 3.12
C SER A 467 5.67 -16.90 2.59
N ALA A 468 4.76 -16.26 3.34
CA ALA A 468 4.16 -14.98 2.97
C ALA A 468 5.22 -13.90 2.66
N SER A 469 6.34 -13.89 3.37
CA SER A 469 7.47 -12.99 3.11
C SER A 469 8.11 -13.23 1.75
N GLN A 470 8.35 -14.50 1.37
CA GLN A 470 8.91 -14.85 0.07
C GLN A 470 7.96 -14.51 -1.08
N GLN A 471 6.66 -14.76 -0.88
CA GLN A 471 5.63 -14.36 -1.83
C GLN A 471 5.58 -12.82 -1.99
N ASP A 472 5.67 -12.06 -0.89
CA ASP A 472 5.69 -10.58 -0.92
C ASP A 472 6.91 -10.04 -1.69
N ILE A 473 8.08 -10.68 -1.52
CA ILE A 473 9.30 -10.37 -2.29
C ILE A 473 9.09 -10.69 -3.76
N LEU A 474 8.53 -11.85 -4.08
CA LEU A 474 8.28 -12.25 -5.46
C LEU A 474 7.32 -11.27 -6.15
N VAL A 475 6.17 -10.99 -5.55
CA VAL A 475 5.21 -10.01 -6.08
C VAL A 475 5.84 -8.63 -6.25
N SER A 476 6.62 -8.17 -5.26
CA SER A 476 7.26 -6.85 -5.35
C SER A 476 8.37 -6.78 -6.39
N SER A 477 9.09 -7.90 -6.60
CA SER A 477 10.07 -8.05 -7.67
C SER A 477 9.39 -8.02 -9.04
N LEU A 478 8.35 -8.82 -9.26
CA LEU A 478 7.61 -8.85 -10.53
C LEU A 478 7.02 -7.47 -10.83
N LYS A 479 6.31 -6.83 -9.89
CA LYS A 479 5.80 -5.47 -10.09
C LYS A 479 6.90 -4.46 -10.39
N PHE A 480 8.07 -4.58 -9.73
CA PHE A 480 9.20 -3.69 -10.05
C PHE A 480 9.66 -3.85 -11.50
N PHE A 481 9.85 -5.08 -12.00
CA PHE A 481 10.30 -5.31 -13.36
C PHE A 481 9.22 -5.04 -14.41
N PHE A 482 7.99 -5.50 -14.21
CA PHE A 482 6.93 -5.26 -15.19
C PHE A 482 6.49 -3.79 -15.21
N GLU A 483 6.15 -3.21 -14.05
CA GLU A 483 5.56 -1.86 -14.00
C GLU A 483 6.63 -0.76 -14.18
N ARG A 484 7.85 -0.91 -13.62
CA ARG A 484 8.85 0.18 -13.63
C ARG A 484 9.89 0.06 -14.75
N ILE A 485 10.15 -1.16 -15.23
CA ILE A 485 11.19 -1.42 -16.23
C ILE A 485 10.53 -1.64 -17.60
N HIS A 486 9.54 -2.53 -17.68
CA HIS A 486 8.85 -2.86 -18.95
C HIS A 486 7.58 -2.03 -19.22
N ASN A 487 7.21 -1.11 -18.32
CA ASN A 487 6.02 -0.26 -18.42
C ASN A 487 4.71 -1.04 -18.68
N GLN A 488 4.66 -2.29 -18.23
CA GLN A 488 3.50 -3.16 -18.28
C GLN A 488 2.83 -3.12 -16.90
N THR A 489 1.63 -2.55 -16.85
CA THR A 489 0.86 -2.49 -15.60
C THR A 489 0.23 -3.86 -15.37
N LEU A 490 0.69 -4.56 -14.33
CA LEU A 490 0.10 -5.84 -13.93
C LEU A 490 -1.26 -5.59 -13.27
N SER A 491 -2.30 -6.28 -13.74
CA SER A 491 -3.63 -6.18 -13.13
C SER A 491 -3.62 -6.66 -11.68
N ASP A 492 -4.17 -5.85 -10.77
CA ASP A 492 -4.34 -6.23 -9.36
C ASP A 492 -5.28 -7.43 -9.18
N LYS A 493 -6.08 -7.78 -10.20
CA LYS A 493 -6.87 -9.02 -10.23
C LYS A 493 -5.99 -10.28 -10.30
N HIS A 494 -4.85 -10.18 -10.98
CA HIS A 494 -3.94 -11.29 -11.27
C HIS A 494 -2.81 -11.40 -10.23
N VAL A 495 -2.44 -10.28 -9.60
CA VAL A 495 -1.33 -10.20 -8.64
C VAL A 495 -1.84 -9.94 -7.23
N VAL A 496 -2.31 -11.00 -6.57
CA VAL A 496 -2.79 -10.94 -5.18
C VAL A 496 -1.65 -11.13 -4.19
N ARG A 497 -1.44 -10.16 -3.29
CA ARG A 497 -0.47 -10.29 -2.20
C ARG A 497 -0.99 -11.25 -1.12
N PRO A 498 -0.12 -12.06 -0.50
CA PRO A 498 -0.52 -12.90 0.64
C PRO A 498 -0.98 -12.02 1.80
N ARG A 499 -2.04 -12.45 2.49
CA ARG A 499 -2.44 -11.82 3.77
C ARG A 499 -1.29 -12.00 4.77
N LYS A 500 -0.83 -10.90 5.36
CA LYS A 500 0.17 -10.95 6.42
C LYS A 500 -0.54 -11.34 7.73
N GLY A 501 -0.27 -12.53 8.23
CA GLY A 501 -0.73 -12.94 9.56
C GLY A 501 -0.11 -12.04 10.63
N PHE A 502 -0.91 -11.65 11.63
CA PHE A 502 -0.44 -10.94 12.81
C PHE A 502 -0.06 -11.97 13.87
N TYR A 503 1.21 -12.39 13.88
CA TYR A 503 1.76 -13.24 14.93
C TYR A 503 2.36 -12.36 16.03
N LEU A 504 2.12 -12.73 17.30
CA LEU A 504 2.78 -12.09 18.44
C LEU A 504 4.30 -12.34 18.34
N PRO A 505 5.14 -11.32 18.53
CA PRO A 505 6.59 -11.51 18.53
C PRO A 505 7.06 -12.45 19.64
N ASP A 506 7.80 -13.49 19.28
CA ASP A 506 8.56 -14.27 20.26
C ASP A 506 9.66 -13.40 20.89
N PHE A 507 9.76 -13.40 22.22
CA PHE A 507 10.81 -12.73 22.99
C PHE A 507 11.40 -13.69 24.03
N PHE A 508 12.53 -13.32 24.65
CA PHE A 508 13.18 -14.08 25.72
C PHE A 508 12.76 -13.55 27.08
N SER A 509 12.49 -14.44 28.03
CA SER A 509 12.32 -14.05 29.44
C SER A 509 13.66 -13.61 30.06
N LEU A 510 13.60 -12.90 31.18
CA LEU A 510 14.79 -12.52 31.94
C LEU A 510 15.63 -13.74 32.37
N ALA A 511 14.97 -14.83 32.78
CA ALA A 511 15.64 -16.07 33.15
C ALA A 511 16.35 -16.72 31.96
N GLU A 512 15.72 -16.75 30.77
CA GLU A 512 16.34 -17.26 29.55
C GLU A 512 17.58 -16.43 29.15
N ILE A 513 17.50 -15.10 29.24
CA ILE A 513 18.66 -14.23 28.93
C ILE A 513 19.79 -14.47 29.92
N SER A 514 19.48 -14.52 31.22
CA SER A 514 20.46 -14.81 32.27
C SER A 514 21.14 -16.16 32.04
N ALA A 515 20.37 -17.21 31.77
CA ALA A 515 20.90 -18.55 31.46
C ALA A 515 21.80 -18.55 30.22
N MET A 516 21.42 -17.85 29.13
CA MET A 516 22.27 -17.71 27.94
C MET A 516 23.60 -17.02 28.25
N LEU A 517 23.59 -15.94 29.05
CA LEU A 517 24.80 -15.20 29.39
C LEU A 517 25.70 -15.96 30.38
N ASN A 518 25.12 -16.72 31.30
CA ASN A 518 25.87 -17.49 32.30
C ASN A 518 26.52 -18.75 31.72
N THR A 519 25.84 -19.46 30.83
CA THR A 519 26.34 -20.70 30.20
C THR A 519 27.43 -20.46 29.15
N THR A 520 27.54 -19.25 28.62
CA THR A 520 28.54 -18.91 27.61
C THR A 520 29.89 -18.65 28.28
N THR A 521 31.00 -19.12 27.72
CA THR A 521 32.35 -18.81 28.26
C THR A 521 33.03 -17.66 27.53
N ASN A 522 32.80 -17.55 26.22
CA ASN A 522 33.42 -16.54 25.37
C ASN A 522 32.88 -15.13 25.67
N LEU A 523 33.73 -14.26 26.22
CA LEU A 523 33.38 -12.90 26.65
C LEU A 523 32.86 -12.02 25.50
N LYS A 524 33.47 -12.12 24.31
CA LYS A 524 33.01 -11.40 23.12
C LYS A 524 31.57 -11.76 22.76
N HIS A 525 31.22 -13.05 22.83
CA HIS A 525 29.86 -13.52 22.54
C HIS A 525 28.87 -13.05 23.61
N LYS A 526 29.25 -13.10 24.90
CA LYS A 526 28.44 -12.54 26.00
C LYS A 526 28.13 -11.08 25.75
N LEU A 527 29.15 -10.25 25.55
CA LEU A 527 28.99 -8.81 25.30
C LEU A 527 28.14 -8.53 24.08
N LEU A 528 28.33 -9.27 22.98
CA LEU A 528 27.57 -9.06 21.75
C LEU A 528 26.06 -9.27 21.98
N ILE A 529 25.69 -10.35 22.66
CA ILE A 529 24.28 -10.64 22.97
C ILE A 529 23.75 -9.69 24.05
N ALA A 530 24.52 -9.42 25.10
CA ALA A 530 24.16 -8.51 26.17
C ALA A 530 23.87 -7.11 25.65
N ILE A 531 24.79 -6.52 24.85
CA ILE A 531 24.58 -5.21 24.22
C ILE A 531 23.41 -5.26 23.23
N GLY A 532 23.28 -6.34 22.45
CA GLY A 532 22.15 -6.51 21.54
C GLY A 532 20.79 -6.44 22.25
N TYR A 533 20.71 -7.00 23.45
CA TYR A 533 19.55 -6.94 24.33
C TYR A 533 19.42 -5.58 25.04
N THR A 534 20.39 -5.16 25.85
CA THR A 534 20.28 -3.97 26.72
C THR A 534 20.10 -2.65 25.96
N ALA A 535 20.54 -2.59 24.71
CA ALA A 535 20.41 -1.41 23.86
C ALA A 535 19.33 -1.57 22.76
N GLY A 536 18.65 -2.72 22.70
CA GLY A 536 17.60 -2.99 21.72
C GLY A 536 18.06 -2.91 20.26
N LEU A 537 19.30 -3.32 19.95
CA LEU A 537 19.91 -3.07 18.64
C LEU A 537 19.40 -4.04 17.57
N ARG A 538 19.30 -3.55 16.32
CA ARG A 538 19.11 -4.42 15.15
C ARG A 538 20.42 -5.15 14.84
N ARG A 539 20.34 -6.34 14.25
CA ARG A 539 21.52 -7.13 13.82
C ARG A 539 22.53 -6.33 12.98
N SER A 540 22.07 -5.45 12.10
CA SER A 540 22.95 -4.59 11.30
C SER A 540 23.59 -3.48 12.12
N GLU A 541 22.90 -2.97 13.15
CA GLU A 541 23.41 -1.94 14.05
C GLU A 541 24.51 -2.54 14.95
N ILE A 542 24.30 -3.74 15.51
CA ILE A 542 25.31 -4.47 16.30
C ILE A 542 26.61 -4.65 15.51
N ARG A 543 26.51 -5.08 14.25
CA ARG A 543 27.67 -5.30 13.38
C ARG A 543 28.46 -4.03 13.08
N ASN A 544 27.74 -2.92 12.93
CA ASN A 544 28.30 -1.67 12.44
C ASN A 544 28.77 -0.75 13.58
N LEU A 545 28.52 -1.12 14.84
CA LEU A 545 28.90 -0.37 16.03
C LEU A 545 30.43 -0.24 16.12
N ARG A 546 30.92 0.99 16.24
CA ARG A 546 32.36 1.29 16.34
C ARG A 546 32.75 1.59 17.79
N LEU A 547 34.04 1.55 18.08
CA LEU A 547 34.56 1.84 19.41
C LEU A 547 34.19 3.25 19.88
N ARG A 548 34.33 4.24 18.99
CA ARG A 548 33.99 5.65 19.26
C ARG A 548 32.49 5.91 19.48
N ASP A 549 31.64 4.94 19.14
CA ASP A 549 30.19 5.08 19.28
C ASP A 549 29.72 4.75 20.71
N VAL A 550 30.62 4.26 21.57
CA VAL A 550 30.35 3.91 22.97
C VAL A 550 30.77 5.07 23.89
N ASP A 551 29.81 5.72 24.54
CA ASP A 551 30.07 6.74 25.56
C ASP A 551 29.88 6.15 26.96
N LEU A 552 30.99 5.74 27.59
CA LEU A 552 31.01 5.17 28.94
C LEU A 552 30.77 6.21 30.04
N LYS A 553 30.95 7.50 29.77
CA LYS A 553 30.70 8.54 30.78
C LYS A 553 29.20 8.77 30.92
N ARG A 554 28.49 8.80 29.80
CA ARG A 554 27.04 9.04 29.76
C ARG A 554 26.20 7.76 29.71
N ASN A 555 26.84 6.61 29.57
CA ASN A 555 26.17 5.31 29.42
C ASN A 555 25.23 5.28 28.20
N LEU A 556 25.74 5.77 27.06
CA LEU A 556 25.00 5.87 25.82
C LEU A 556 25.74 5.18 24.67
N LEU A 557 24.96 4.61 23.75
CA LEU A 557 25.45 4.14 22.45
C LEU A 557 24.92 5.05 21.35
N PHE A 558 25.83 5.56 20.51
CA PHE A 558 25.49 6.30 19.32
C PHE A 558 25.29 5.35 18.12
N ILE A 559 24.07 5.29 17.60
CA ILE A 559 23.74 4.43 16.46
C ILE A 559 23.65 5.28 15.20
N LYS A 560 24.71 5.22 14.40
CA LYS A 560 24.81 5.91 13.12
C LYS A 560 24.04 5.18 12.01
N ASP A 561 23.44 5.94 11.09
CA ASP A 561 22.84 5.45 9.84
C ASP A 561 21.79 4.34 10.06
N SER A 562 20.94 4.50 11.08
CA SER A 562 19.81 3.59 11.29
C SER A 562 18.81 3.66 10.13
N LYS A 563 17.87 2.70 10.06
CA LYS A 563 16.92 2.57 8.93
C LYS A 563 16.30 3.92 8.56
N GLY A 564 16.57 4.39 7.34
CA GLY A 564 16.16 5.72 6.86
C GLY A 564 17.21 6.82 7.02
N LYS A 565 18.48 6.48 7.23
CA LYS A 565 19.61 7.40 7.45
C LYS A 565 19.36 8.36 8.61
N ARG A 566 18.93 7.80 9.74
CA ARG A 566 18.72 8.56 10.98
C ARG A 566 19.67 8.09 12.05
N ASP A 567 20.27 9.03 12.74
CA ASP A 567 21.08 8.75 13.91
C ASP A 567 20.20 8.73 15.16
N ARG A 568 20.57 7.93 16.16
CA ARG A 568 19.92 7.92 17.46
C ARG A 568 20.89 7.55 18.57
N TYR A 569 20.60 8.00 19.78
CA TYR A 569 21.21 7.44 20.98
C TYR A 569 20.33 6.35 21.56
N THR A 570 20.94 5.35 22.17
CA THR A 570 20.27 4.32 22.99
C THR A 570 21.08 4.07 24.25
N LEU A 571 20.54 3.28 25.17
CA LEU A 571 21.13 2.99 26.46
C LEU A 571 22.37 2.09 26.33
N PHE A 572 23.34 2.28 27.22
CA PHE A 572 24.40 1.34 27.52
C PHE A 572 24.32 0.96 29.00
N SER A 573 24.38 -0.32 29.34
CA SER A 573 24.30 -0.75 30.74
C SER A 573 25.64 -0.58 31.44
N GLN A 574 25.64 0.10 32.59
CA GLN A 574 26.82 0.28 33.43
C GLN A 574 27.44 -1.06 33.88
N HIS A 575 26.61 -2.07 34.09
CA HIS A 575 27.06 -3.42 34.47
C HIS A 575 27.91 -4.10 33.38
N LEU A 576 27.93 -3.58 32.15
CA LEU A 576 28.77 -4.10 31.07
C LEU A 576 30.14 -3.42 30.99
N HIS A 577 30.43 -2.42 31.86
CA HIS A 577 31.68 -1.66 31.80
C HIS A 577 32.90 -2.54 32.04
N GLU A 578 32.89 -3.35 33.09
CA GLU A 578 33.99 -4.27 33.41
C GLU A 578 34.19 -5.30 32.30
N TRP A 579 33.11 -5.94 31.85
CA TRP A 579 33.17 -6.91 30.75
C TRP A 579 33.74 -6.27 29.50
N LEU A 580 33.28 -5.07 29.16
CA LEU A 580 33.77 -4.33 28.00
C LEU A 580 35.26 -4.02 28.14
N LYS A 581 35.71 -3.53 29.30
CA LYS A 581 37.13 -3.22 29.55
C LYS A 581 37.99 -4.47 29.36
N THR A 582 37.65 -5.58 30.02
CA THR A 582 38.36 -6.86 29.87
C THR A 582 38.37 -7.33 28.41
N TYR A 583 37.27 -7.18 27.68
CA TYR A 583 37.20 -7.52 26.28
C TYR A 583 38.10 -6.63 25.40
N LEU A 584 38.11 -5.31 25.63
CA LEU A 584 38.96 -4.39 24.87
C LEU A 584 40.45 -4.67 25.11
N ASP A 585 40.82 -5.01 26.35
CA ASP A 585 42.18 -5.37 26.72
C ASP A 585 42.65 -6.67 26.05
N GLN A 586 41.76 -7.68 25.98
CA GLN A 586 42.06 -8.99 25.39
C GLN A 586 42.00 -8.99 23.86
N ALA A 587 40.95 -8.43 23.27
CA ALA A 587 40.66 -8.55 21.84
C ALA A 587 41.28 -7.42 21.00
N LYS A 588 41.58 -6.26 21.62
CA LYS A 588 42.19 -5.07 20.98
C LYS A 588 41.63 -4.76 19.58
N PRO A 589 40.30 -4.62 19.43
CA PRO A 589 39.69 -4.28 18.13
C PRO A 589 40.19 -2.92 17.62
N LYS A 590 40.25 -2.75 16.29
CA LYS A 590 40.78 -1.52 15.66
C LYS A 590 39.70 -0.53 15.23
N VAL A 591 38.60 -1.03 14.67
CA VAL A 591 37.57 -0.20 14.00
C VAL A 591 36.19 -0.44 14.58
N TYR A 592 35.73 -1.69 14.56
CA TYR A 592 34.40 -2.08 15.03
C TYR A 592 34.49 -2.59 16.45
N LEU A 593 33.44 -2.37 17.25
CA LEU A 593 33.40 -2.92 18.61
C LEU A 593 33.55 -4.45 18.58
N PHE A 594 32.91 -5.10 17.61
CA PHE A 594 33.06 -6.53 17.34
C PHE A 594 33.62 -6.75 15.94
N GLU A 595 34.84 -7.27 15.87
CA GLU A 595 35.53 -7.51 14.59
C GLU A 595 35.46 -8.97 14.14
N GLY A 596 35.48 -9.22 12.83
CA GLY A 596 35.56 -10.55 12.24
C GLY A 596 36.89 -11.27 12.49
N SER A 597 37.13 -12.38 11.79
CA SER A 597 38.42 -13.11 11.89
C SER A 597 39.61 -12.29 11.40
N ARG A 598 39.37 -11.28 10.55
CA ARG A 598 40.38 -10.31 10.11
C ARG A 598 40.22 -9.02 10.91
N PRO A 599 41.28 -8.48 11.53
CA PRO A 599 41.22 -7.20 12.24
C PRO A 599 40.67 -6.08 11.36
N GLY A 600 39.87 -5.19 11.93
CA GLY A 600 39.22 -4.07 11.22
C GLY A 600 37.99 -4.45 10.39
N THR A 601 37.67 -5.74 10.22
CA THR A 601 36.51 -6.18 9.44
C THR A 601 35.26 -6.35 10.30
N GLN A 602 34.09 -6.11 9.71
CA GLN A 602 32.80 -6.28 10.37
C GLN A 602 32.53 -7.72 10.79
N TYR A 603 31.92 -7.93 11.95
CA TYR A 603 31.51 -9.26 12.37
C TYR A 603 30.41 -9.87 11.50
N SER A 604 30.51 -11.16 11.14
CA SER A 604 29.54 -11.78 10.23
C SER A 604 28.15 -11.88 10.85
N THR A 605 27.12 -11.47 10.08
CA THR A 605 25.71 -11.61 10.50
C THR A 605 25.28 -13.05 10.65
N THR A 606 25.92 -13.95 9.91
CA THR A 606 25.66 -15.39 9.99
C THR A 606 26.26 -15.93 11.28
N SER A 607 27.50 -15.54 11.61
CA SER A 607 28.15 -15.92 12.86
C SER A 607 27.38 -15.45 14.09
N MET A 608 26.88 -14.20 14.11
CA MET A 608 26.02 -13.71 15.20
C MET A 608 24.78 -14.58 15.41
N ALA A 609 24.10 -14.96 14.32
CA ALA A 609 22.90 -15.79 14.40
C ALA A 609 23.22 -17.21 14.89
N LEU A 610 24.36 -17.77 14.49
CA LEU A 610 24.83 -19.07 14.96
C LEU A 610 25.21 -19.04 16.45
N ILE A 611 25.87 -17.97 16.89
CA ILE A 611 26.22 -17.77 18.31
C ILE A 611 24.97 -17.70 19.16
N LEU A 612 23.98 -16.86 18.81
CA LEU A 612 22.72 -16.80 19.56
C LEU A 612 22.04 -18.17 19.63
N LYS A 613 22.01 -18.93 18.53
CA LYS A 613 21.45 -20.30 18.52
C LYS A 613 22.23 -21.24 19.44
N LYS A 614 23.56 -21.16 19.44
CA LYS A 614 24.41 -21.98 20.31
C LYS A 614 24.14 -21.64 21.78
N MET A 615 24.13 -20.36 22.13
CA MET A 615 23.85 -19.89 23.49
C MET A 615 22.46 -20.31 23.97
N ALA A 616 21.44 -20.16 23.11
CA ALA A 616 20.08 -20.60 23.42
C ALA A 616 20.00 -22.10 23.70
N ARG A 617 20.64 -22.94 22.85
CA ARG A 617 20.70 -24.40 23.08
C ARG A 617 21.41 -24.76 24.38
N SER A 618 22.54 -24.13 24.67
CA SER A 618 23.28 -24.33 25.91
C SER A 618 22.49 -23.91 27.15
N ALA A 619 21.56 -22.96 27.01
CA ALA A 619 20.63 -22.53 28.05
C ALA A 619 19.34 -23.36 28.12
N GLY A 620 19.22 -24.46 27.37
CA GLY A 620 18.03 -25.33 27.36
C GLY A 620 16.85 -24.81 26.53
N ILE A 621 17.03 -23.74 25.74
CA ILE A 621 15.96 -23.14 24.94
C ILE A 621 15.78 -23.93 23.64
N GLN A 622 14.67 -24.66 23.53
CA GLN A 622 14.41 -25.58 22.40
C GLN A 622 13.76 -24.90 21.18
N ARG A 623 13.10 -23.75 21.39
CA ARG A 623 12.39 -23.02 20.32
C ARG A 623 13.33 -22.33 19.33
N LYS A 624 12.78 -21.94 18.17
CA LYS A 624 13.54 -21.24 17.12
C LYS A 624 13.92 -19.83 17.55
N VAL A 625 15.23 -19.58 17.71
CA VAL A 625 15.74 -18.25 18.09
C VAL A 625 16.30 -17.45 16.91
N HIS A 626 16.17 -16.12 16.99
CA HIS A 626 16.73 -15.19 16.01
C HIS A 626 17.09 -13.84 16.64
N MET A 627 18.05 -13.12 16.05
CA MET A 627 18.61 -11.87 16.61
C MET A 627 17.57 -10.79 16.93
N HIS A 628 16.44 -10.76 16.20
CA HIS A 628 15.40 -9.76 16.46
C HIS A 628 14.67 -9.99 17.79
N MET A 629 14.67 -11.21 18.31
CA MET A 629 14.07 -11.54 19.59
C MET A 629 14.74 -10.80 20.75
N LEU A 630 16.06 -10.55 20.70
CA LEU A 630 16.75 -9.76 21.73
C LEU A 630 16.16 -8.35 21.82
N ARG A 631 15.91 -7.74 20.66
CA ARG A 631 15.28 -6.44 20.56
C ARG A 631 13.80 -6.46 20.94
N HIS A 632 13.08 -7.53 20.63
CA HIS A 632 11.71 -7.71 21.10
C HIS A 632 11.68 -7.82 22.63
N SER A 633 12.56 -8.62 23.22
CA SER A 633 12.71 -8.79 24.68
C SER A 633 12.99 -7.45 25.35
N PHE A 634 13.93 -6.67 24.82
CA PHE A 634 14.20 -5.33 25.33
C PHE A 634 12.96 -4.43 25.33
N ALA A 635 12.23 -4.41 24.21
CA ALA A 635 11.04 -3.59 24.08
C ALA A 635 9.93 -4.05 25.05
N THR A 636 9.69 -5.35 25.11
CA THR A 636 8.68 -5.96 25.98
C THR A 636 9.01 -5.72 27.45
N HIS A 637 10.23 -6.00 27.90
CA HIS A 637 10.61 -5.82 29.31
C HIS A 637 10.54 -4.35 29.75
N LEU A 638 10.96 -3.39 28.92
CA LEU A 638 10.78 -1.97 29.25
C LEU A 638 9.30 -1.59 29.39
N LEU A 639 8.42 -2.19 28.59
CA LEU A 639 6.99 -1.92 28.68
C LEU A 639 6.35 -2.64 29.89
N GLU A 640 6.82 -3.83 30.24
CA GLU A 640 6.44 -4.55 31.47
C GLU A 640 6.86 -3.79 32.73
N GLU A 641 8.00 -3.11 32.70
CA GLU A 641 8.44 -2.15 33.74
C GLU A 641 7.61 -0.84 33.77
N GLY A 642 6.61 -0.70 32.91
CA GLY A 642 5.72 0.46 32.86
C GLY A 642 6.30 1.69 32.16
N ARG A 643 7.35 1.54 31.34
CA ARG A 643 7.93 2.67 30.59
C ARG A 643 6.99 3.13 29.46
N ASP A 644 7.00 4.44 29.20
CA ASP A 644 6.18 5.02 28.13
C ASP A 644 6.57 4.46 26.74
N ILE A 645 5.57 4.05 25.97
CA ILE A 645 5.73 3.51 24.61
C ILE A 645 6.50 4.45 23.67
N ARG A 646 6.38 5.77 23.84
CA ARG A 646 7.13 6.79 23.09
C ARG A 646 8.61 6.73 23.39
N TYR A 647 8.96 6.57 24.66
CA TYR A 647 10.34 6.42 25.09
C TYR A 647 10.95 5.14 24.48
N VAL A 648 10.23 4.02 24.56
CA VAL A 648 10.64 2.76 23.91
C VAL A 648 10.76 2.93 22.38
N GLN A 649 9.84 3.66 21.74
CA GLN A 649 9.90 3.96 20.31
C GLN A 649 11.18 4.71 19.91
N GLU A 650 11.59 5.70 20.71
CA GLU A 650 12.79 6.51 20.47
C GLU A 650 14.07 5.69 20.61
N LEU A 651 14.23 4.93 21.70
CA LEU A 651 15.37 4.04 21.92
C LEU A 651 15.53 3.02 20.78
N LEU A 652 14.41 2.45 20.33
CA LEU A 652 14.37 1.52 19.22
C LEU A 652 14.59 2.22 17.87
N GLY A 653 14.36 3.52 17.74
CA GLY A 653 14.41 4.23 16.46
C GLY A 653 13.34 3.75 15.48
N HIS A 654 12.10 3.67 15.95
CA HIS A 654 10.93 3.37 15.09
C HIS A 654 10.35 4.67 14.51
N GLN A 655 10.17 4.71 13.19
CA GLN A 655 9.57 5.88 12.53
C GLN A 655 8.07 6.04 12.83
N SER A 656 7.38 4.94 13.10
CA SER A 656 5.95 4.92 13.39
C SER A 656 5.70 4.19 14.70
N ILE A 657 4.85 4.79 15.53
CA ILE A 657 4.39 4.20 16.79
C ILE A 657 3.69 2.85 16.56
N LYS A 658 3.03 2.64 15.41
CA LYS A 658 2.44 1.36 15.01
C LYS A 658 3.42 0.18 15.04
N THR A 659 4.71 0.44 14.85
CA THR A 659 5.74 -0.61 14.93
C THR A 659 6.03 -1.00 16.38
N THR A 660 5.88 -0.06 17.31
CA THR A 660 6.05 -0.26 18.76
C THR A 660 4.77 -0.77 19.43
N GLU A 661 3.59 -0.37 18.94
CA GLU A 661 2.27 -0.88 19.38
C GLU A 661 2.17 -2.42 19.24
N ARG A 662 2.97 -3.03 18.36
CA ARG A 662 3.04 -4.50 18.30
C ARG A 662 3.42 -5.13 19.65
N TYR A 663 4.23 -4.43 20.46
CA TYR A 663 4.64 -4.92 21.78
C TYR A 663 3.58 -4.70 22.85
N THR A 664 2.68 -3.73 22.69
CA THR A 664 1.64 -3.48 23.71
C THR A 664 0.61 -4.60 23.79
N HIS A 665 0.41 -5.34 22.70
CA HIS A 665 -0.44 -6.53 22.70
C HIS A 665 0.15 -7.69 23.53
N ILE A 666 1.47 -7.69 23.76
CA ILE A 666 2.15 -8.70 24.58
C ILE A 666 1.93 -8.42 26.07
N ILE A 667 1.80 -7.15 26.45
CA ILE A 667 1.51 -6.68 27.82
C ILE A 667 0.06 -7.02 28.26
N ASN A 668 -0.65 -7.90 27.54
CA ASN A 668 -1.87 -8.48 28.08
C ASN A 668 -1.60 -9.28 29.36
N ASP A 669 -0.37 -9.73 29.61
CA ASP A 669 -0.01 -10.34 30.91
C ASP A 669 0.11 -9.32 32.04
N ALA A 670 0.33 -8.01 31.78
CA ALA A 670 0.23 -7.01 32.85
C ALA A 670 -1.23 -6.69 33.24
N LEU A 671 -2.24 -7.18 32.48
CA LEU A 671 -3.62 -7.26 32.98
C LEU A 671 -3.76 -8.27 34.13
N LEU A 672 -2.79 -9.16 34.37
CA LEU A 672 -2.79 -10.03 35.56
C LEU A 672 -2.67 -9.20 36.86
N ASN A 673 -2.04 -8.01 36.80
CA ASN A 673 -2.01 -7.07 37.93
C ASN A 673 -3.20 -6.10 37.95
N VAL A 674 -4.07 -6.13 36.93
CA VAL A 674 -5.36 -5.44 36.97
C VAL A 674 -6.34 -6.40 37.62
N ALA A 675 -6.44 -6.32 38.95
CA ALA A 675 -7.48 -7.02 39.69
C ALA A 675 -8.84 -6.74 39.02
N SER A 676 -9.60 -7.81 38.76
CA SER A 676 -10.93 -7.69 38.17
C SER A 676 -11.71 -6.64 38.95
N PRO A 677 -12.50 -5.77 38.31
CA PRO A 677 -13.43 -4.91 39.03
C PRO A 677 -14.26 -5.70 40.05
N PHE A 678 -14.58 -6.96 39.73
CA PHE A 678 -15.23 -7.88 40.65
C PHE A 678 -14.34 -8.29 41.83
N ASP A 679 -13.07 -8.66 41.62
CA ASP A 679 -12.14 -9.00 42.71
C ASP A 679 -11.90 -7.81 43.65
N ARG A 680 -11.79 -6.60 43.09
CA ARG A 680 -11.72 -5.35 43.87
C ARG A 680 -13.01 -5.09 44.64
N MET A 681 -14.15 -5.28 43.99
CA MET A 681 -15.46 -5.15 44.64
C MET A 681 -15.61 -6.18 45.77
N VAL A 682 -15.24 -7.44 45.57
CA VAL A 682 -15.29 -8.52 46.58
C VAL A 682 -14.40 -8.18 47.78
N ALA A 683 -13.17 -7.72 47.54
CA ALA A 683 -12.25 -7.30 48.61
C ALA A 683 -12.78 -6.09 49.40
N GLN A 684 -13.55 -5.19 48.76
CA GLN A 684 -14.11 -3.99 49.40
C GLN A 684 -15.48 -4.22 50.05
N SER A 685 -16.29 -5.14 49.53
CA SER A 685 -17.68 -5.38 49.97
C SER A 685 -17.82 -6.64 50.84
N GLY A 686 -16.77 -7.45 51.00
CA GLY A 686 -16.80 -8.68 51.80
C GLY A 686 -17.63 -9.80 51.15
N LEU A 687 -17.89 -9.71 49.85
CA LEU A 687 -18.72 -10.65 49.09
C LEU A 687 -17.95 -11.96 48.80
N TYR A 688 -17.75 -12.78 49.84
CA TYR A 688 -17.10 -14.08 49.67
C TYR A 688 -18.08 -15.11 49.10
N GLY A 689 -17.80 -15.59 47.89
CA GLY A 689 -18.43 -16.80 47.36
C GLY A 689 -17.96 -18.04 48.11
N ILE A 690 -18.81 -19.08 48.10
CA ILE A 690 -18.58 -20.40 48.70
C ILE A 690 -17.17 -20.88 48.36
N LYS A 691 -16.36 -21.17 49.38
CA LYS A 691 -14.98 -21.67 49.22
C LYS A 691 -15.00 -22.89 48.30
N PRO A 692 -14.18 -22.95 47.23
CA PRO A 692 -14.05 -24.15 46.45
C PRO A 692 -13.52 -25.26 47.36
N HIS A 693 -14.28 -26.35 47.45
CA HIS A 693 -13.83 -27.59 48.04
C HIS A 693 -12.55 -28.00 47.29
N ASN A 694 -11.40 -28.04 47.97
CA ASN A 694 -10.22 -28.69 47.41
C ASN A 694 -10.59 -30.16 47.15
N PRO A 695 -10.46 -30.69 45.91
CA PRO A 695 -10.52 -32.11 45.71
C PRO A 695 -9.22 -32.77 46.21
N PRO A 696 -9.27 -34.05 46.60
CA PRO A 696 -8.16 -34.79 47.21
C PRO A 696 -6.94 -34.97 46.30
#